data_AF-A0A1G6AFB0-F1
#
_entry.id   AF-A0A1G6AFB0-F1
#
_cell.length_a   1.000
_cell.length_b   1.000
_cell.length_c   1.000
_cell.angle_alpha   90.00
_cell.angle_beta   90.00
_cell.angle_gamma   90.00
#
_symmetry.space_group_name_H-M   'P 1'
#
loop_
_entity.id
_entity.type
_entity.pdbx_description
1 polymer ?
#
loop_
_entity_poly.entity_id
_entity_poly.type
_entity_poly.pdbx_seq_one_letter_code
_entity_poly.pdbx_strand_id
1 'polypeptide(L)'
;MKRKAISITLVAMMIASLSACSSTESDSSSSDSTADLSATSQEDIEYIEETLNLANNEGQEWTYSSDADAWTLSIVSAVAYPEIEDEQGVSVCVPGAYVKGIDSDGDGTEDVTAEDAGSDAVQGSLIIDYDAEVTSTNGQTYTAETAPVILNTGAAGYSSSTNTEAATTYAAEGYINVACGNRGKQDTTEDEDGNTTYTGDAPSCLVDQKNAARYVKYNILLGNLPGSVDYFVSTGGSGGGAHATMFAATSNNSDYYDYEIEAGAVGVYRNEDGSYSTTVSIDGTDYELSDGAWGCVAYSAITSLSEADMAMAFEYYMDTDYEFGSSFQSQLAEYLSEEYMEYINEQNLSVTEESVGFDLNDDGDTEDTIDLSIEYDEDKYADTNGYGGSYLDLYMAEFQENLQWYLDNLDYADGWTWFDEDGNALSDEEVAAMTSEDKATAFIEGRYAKSTSSSEGGMEGGMPGGGGKDGAPTGEAPTGEAPTDGEKPTADATTEGDSSSTEERSFDNSDVAENSAGDTMDVGTPDAGTTQSAGSSTDSSNYSSYEEMLEAYESDIASIEEGDEYGNNIVELYNPLNYIGNEDTENPTWMRIVMGASEGDMSMFSSLNLQIAAVNAGIDATIEWQWDGGHVPSEVLGESLALYVDEMYGEYVEGATTVTKSEATKQTENGDAEEATGTDISSWVSYDSENGVSFSLADAVSYRTAGASKTIPGFDVIDYGQEDYVFGDSDSDARHWDSYLLGILQEHADELSELFNADSESTEE
;
A
#
# COMPACT_ATOMS: atom_id res chain seq x y z
N MET A 1 -43.26 31.86 -6.96
CA MET A 1 -43.98 32.48 -8.08
C MET A 1 -43.20 32.13 -9.35
N LYS A 2 -43.77 31.27 -10.22
CA LYS A 2 -43.36 30.90 -11.59
C LYS A 2 -41.96 30.29 -11.84
N ARG A 3 -41.92 28.95 -11.83
CA ARG A 3 -41.01 28.10 -12.62
C ARG A 3 -41.27 28.27 -14.12
N LYS A 4 -40.24 28.24 -14.96
CA LYS A 4 -40.32 28.13 -16.42
C LYS A 4 -39.79 26.74 -16.83
N ALA A 5 -40.64 26.00 -17.54
CA ALA A 5 -40.30 24.82 -18.30
C ALA A 5 -40.10 25.21 -19.77
N ILE A 6 -39.14 24.59 -20.47
CA ILE A 6 -39.07 24.56 -21.93
C ILE A 6 -38.81 23.12 -22.35
N SER A 7 -39.76 22.57 -23.11
CA SER A 7 -39.73 21.28 -23.78
C SER A 7 -38.81 21.28 -24.99
N ILE A 8 -38.13 20.16 -25.26
CA ILE A 8 -37.56 19.81 -26.56
C ILE A 8 -38.21 18.51 -27.04
N THR A 9 -38.50 18.48 -28.35
CA THR A 9 -39.42 17.57 -29.04
C THR A 9 -38.65 16.44 -29.72
N LEU A 10 -39.04 15.18 -29.46
CA LEU A 10 -38.62 14.00 -30.21
C LEU A 10 -39.33 13.95 -31.58
N VAL A 11 -38.59 13.69 -32.66
CA VAL A 11 -39.13 13.34 -33.98
C VAL A 11 -38.64 11.95 -34.36
N ALA A 12 -39.58 11.02 -34.46
CA ALA A 12 -39.37 9.67 -34.98
C ALA A 12 -39.58 9.63 -36.51
N MET A 13 -38.72 8.92 -37.23
CA MET A 13 -38.98 8.45 -38.60
C MET A 13 -38.42 7.04 -38.83
N MET A 14 -39.32 6.05 -38.91
CA MET A 14 -39.08 4.75 -39.55
C MET A 14 -39.35 4.86 -41.05
N ILE A 15 -38.46 4.35 -41.94
CA ILE A 15 -38.83 3.75 -43.24
C ILE A 15 -37.84 2.63 -43.65
N ALA A 16 -38.36 1.40 -43.65
CA ALA A 16 -38.23 0.23 -44.55
C ALA A 16 -37.00 -0.03 -45.47
N SER A 17 -36.58 -1.30 -45.41
CA SER A 17 -35.71 -2.12 -46.27
C SER A 17 -36.20 -2.38 -47.71
N LEU A 18 -35.28 -2.54 -48.68
CA LEU A 18 -35.10 -3.73 -49.56
C LEU A 18 -34.14 -3.53 -50.78
N SER A 19 -33.16 -4.43 -50.88
CA SER A 19 -32.56 -5.11 -52.07
C SER A 19 -31.45 -4.49 -52.96
N ALA A 20 -30.24 -5.07 -52.77
CA ALA A 20 -29.36 -5.78 -53.73
C ALA A 20 -28.49 -5.03 -54.77
N CYS A 21 -27.16 -5.11 -54.61
CA CYS A 21 -26.21 -5.74 -55.56
C CYS A 21 -24.80 -5.84 -54.96
N SER A 22 -24.04 -6.85 -55.39
CA SER A 22 -22.74 -7.30 -54.88
C SER A 22 -21.52 -6.45 -55.28
N SER A 23 -20.57 -6.29 -54.37
CA SER A 23 -19.14 -6.51 -54.64
C SER A 23 -18.36 -6.54 -53.33
N THR A 24 -17.48 -7.52 -53.22
CA THR A 24 -16.58 -7.85 -52.12
C THR A 24 -15.61 -6.72 -51.78
N GLU A 25 -15.67 -6.21 -50.55
CA GLU A 25 -14.55 -5.57 -49.84
C GLU A 25 -14.60 -6.05 -48.38
N SER A 26 -13.43 -6.33 -47.84
CA SER A 26 -13.17 -6.77 -46.47
C SER A 26 -13.27 -5.58 -45.53
N ASP A 27 -14.34 -5.54 -44.71
CA ASP A 27 -14.43 -4.65 -43.57
C ASP A 27 -13.95 -5.41 -42.32
N SER A 28 -12.82 -4.99 -41.78
CA SER A 28 -12.51 -5.11 -40.36
C SER A 28 -13.42 -4.14 -39.62
N SER A 29 -14.55 -4.63 -39.11
CA SER A 29 -15.30 -3.91 -38.10
C SER A 29 -14.62 -4.16 -36.75
N SER A 30 -14.07 -3.11 -36.13
CA SER A 30 -13.87 -3.12 -34.68
C SER A 30 -15.24 -3.34 -34.06
N SER A 31 -15.38 -4.49 -33.41
CA SER A 31 -16.46 -4.71 -32.45
C SER A 31 -16.02 -4.04 -31.18
N ASP A 32 -16.69 -2.96 -30.84
CA ASP A 32 -16.86 -2.48 -29.47
C ASP A 32 -17.53 -3.65 -28.72
N SER A 33 -16.73 -4.49 -28.07
CA SER A 33 -17.17 -5.74 -27.44
C SER A 33 -16.68 -5.79 -26.00
N THR A 34 -17.33 -5.01 -25.13
CA THR A 34 -17.36 -5.32 -23.70
C THR A 34 -17.89 -6.74 -23.53
N ALA A 35 -17.15 -7.59 -22.82
CA ALA A 35 -17.57 -8.94 -22.48
C ALA A 35 -18.73 -8.88 -21.48
N ASP A 36 -19.96 -9.03 -21.97
CA ASP A 36 -21.14 -9.07 -21.10
C ASP A 36 -21.22 -10.47 -20.45
N LEU A 37 -20.68 -10.62 -19.22
CA LEU A 37 -20.74 -11.88 -18.44
C LEU A 37 -22.17 -12.45 -18.39
N SER A 38 -22.35 -13.75 -18.59
CA SER A 38 -23.68 -14.31 -18.40
C SER A 38 -24.10 -14.26 -16.92
N ALA A 39 -25.41 -14.16 -16.66
CA ALA A 39 -25.93 -14.32 -15.30
C ALA A 39 -25.41 -15.61 -14.66
N THR A 40 -24.98 -15.51 -13.40
CA THR A 40 -24.47 -16.64 -12.63
C THR A 40 -25.61 -17.66 -12.44
N SER A 41 -25.36 -18.91 -12.84
CA SER A 41 -26.41 -19.92 -12.73
C SER A 41 -26.57 -20.38 -11.29
N GLN A 42 -27.76 -20.87 -10.92
CA GLN A 42 -27.96 -21.45 -9.58
C GLN A 42 -27.03 -22.63 -9.30
N GLU A 43 -26.62 -23.37 -10.33
CA GLU A 43 -25.66 -24.48 -10.20
C GLU A 43 -24.25 -23.95 -9.87
N ASP A 44 -23.84 -22.83 -10.47
CA ASP A 44 -22.57 -22.17 -10.16
C ASP A 44 -22.57 -21.57 -8.75
N ILE A 45 -23.68 -20.93 -8.33
CA ILE A 45 -23.83 -20.42 -6.96
C ILE A 45 -23.70 -21.56 -5.94
N GLU A 46 -24.44 -22.66 -6.14
CA GLU A 46 -24.38 -23.84 -5.28
C GLU A 46 -22.96 -24.43 -5.23
N TYR A 47 -22.28 -24.50 -6.38
CA TYR A 47 -20.89 -24.97 -6.47
C TYR A 47 -19.91 -24.07 -5.72
N ILE A 48 -19.99 -22.75 -5.92
CA ILE A 48 -19.10 -21.77 -5.28
C ILE A 48 -19.26 -21.83 -3.76
N GLU A 49 -20.49 -21.73 -3.25
CA GLU A 49 -20.77 -21.77 -1.82
C GLU A 49 -20.39 -23.14 -1.20
N GLU A 50 -20.65 -24.25 -1.88
CA GLU A 50 -20.25 -25.59 -1.39
C GLU A 50 -18.73 -25.75 -1.35
N THR A 51 -18.02 -25.24 -2.36
CA THR A 51 -16.55 -25.32 -2.49
C THR A 51 -15.83 -24.44 -1.46
N LEU A 52 -16.34 -23.23 -1.22
CA LEU A 52 -15.69 -22.24 -0.34
C LEU A 52 -16.16 -22.30 1.12
N ASN A 53 -17.09 -23.19 1.45
CA ASN A 53 -17.38 -23.54 2.82
C ASN A 53 -16.24 -24.40 3.40
N LEU A 54 -15.48 -23.85 4.34
CA LEU A 54 -14.32 -24.49 4.96
C LEU A 54 -14.65 -25.87 5.55
N ALA A 55 -15.83 -26.05 6.14
CA ALA A 55 -16.25 -27.34 6.69
C ALA A 55 -16.35 -28.46 5.64
N ASN A 56 -16.49 -28.12 4.35
CA ASN A 56 -16.49 -29.08 3.24
C ASN A 56 -15.08 -29.37 2.70
N ASN A 57 -14.07 -28.56 3.09
CA ASN A 57 -12.70 -28.82 2.71
C ASN A 57 -12.13 -29.96 3.56
N GLU A 58 -12.19 -31.18 3.03
CA GLU A 58 -11.61 -32.36 3.68
C GLU A 58 -10.10 -32.20 3.93
N GLY A 59 -9.40 -31.33 3.20
CA GLY A 59 -7.96 -31.10 3.32
C GLY A 59 -7.56 -30.00 4.31
N GLN A 60 -8.50 -29.36 5.02
CA GLN A 60 -8.12 -28.34 6.01
C GLN A 60 -7.31 -28.97 7.16
N GLU A 61 -6.19 -28.33 7.49
CA GLU A 61 -5.32 -28.72 8.60
C GLU A 61 -5.02 -27.51 9.48
N TRP A 62 -4.84 -27.75 10.78
CA TRP A 62 -4.56 -26.72 11.77
C TRP A 62 -3.29 -27.05 12.55
N THR A 63 -2.38 -26.08 12.64
CA THR A 63 -1.15 -26.19 13.42
C THR A 63 -1.26 -25.31 14.66
N TYR A 64 -0.95 -25.87 15.84
CA TYR A 64 -0.95 -25.13 17.10
C TYR A 64 0.45 -24.61 17.46
N SER A 65 0.55 -23.34 17.82
CA SER A 65 1.72 -22.72 18.42
C SER A 65 1.50 -22.57 19.92
N SER A 66 2.26 -23.32 20.74
CA SER A 66 2.19 -23.20 22.20
C SER A 66 2.82 -21.92 22.74
N ASP A 67 3.73 -21.31 21.97
CA ASP A 67 4.44 -20.10 22.39
C ASP A 67 3.54 -18.86 22.21
N ALA A 68 2.78 -18.81 21.11
CA ALA A 68 1.81 -17.77 20.85
C ALA A 68 0.40 -18.06 21.41
N ASP A 69 0.14 -19.30 21.83
CA ASP A 69 -1.19 -19.83 22.11
C ASP A 69 -2.16 -19.53 20.96
N ALA A 70 -1.89 -20.13 19.79
CA ALA A 70 -2.61 -19.81 18.55
C ALA A 70 -2.75 -21.04 17.63
N TRP A 71 -3.83 -21.07 16.85
CA TRP A 71 -4.06 -22.06 15.79
C TRP A 71 -3.97 -21.40 14.42
N THR A 72 -3.18 -21.97 13.51
CA THR A 72 -3.03 -21.49 12.13
C THR A 72 -3.59 -22.51 11.14
N LEU A 73 -4.50 -22.06 10.28
CA LEU A 73 -5.08 -22.82 9.18
C LEU A 73 -4.05 -22.99 8.06
N SER A 74 -3.86 -24.22 7.57
CA SER A 74 -3.14 -24.49 6.32
C SER A 74 -3.74 -23.67 5.17
N ILE A 75 -2.93 -23.25 4.21
CA ILE A 75 -3.42 -22.50 3.04
C ILE A 75 -4.58 -23.23 2.34
N VAL A 76 -5.67 -22.50 2.10
CA VAL A 76 -6.85 -22.96 1.33
C VAL A 76 -7.15 -21.96 0.21
N SER A 77 -7.83 -22.39 -0.86
CA SER A 77 -8.24 -21.48 -1.94
C SER A 77 -9.25 -20.45 -1.42
N ALA A 78 -9.08 -19.17 -1.79
CA ALA A 78 -10.03 -18.11 -1.49
C ALA A 78 -11.16 -18.03 -2.52
N VAL A 79 -10.98 -18.66 -3.69
CA VAL A 79 -11.87 -18.57 -4.86
C VAL A 79 -12.17 -19.95 -5.44
N ALA A 80 -13.31 -20.08 -6.14
CA ALA A 80 -13.74 -21.37 -6.68
C ALA A 80 -13.05 -21.74 -8.02
N TYR A 81 -12.57 -20.72 -8.74
CA TYR A 81 -11.89 -20.86 -10.04
C TYR A 81 -10.53 -20.15 -10.01
N PRO A 82 -9.56 -20.63 -9.22
CA PRO A 82 -8.22 -20.02 -9.22
C PRO A 82 -7.57 -20.20 -10.59
N GLU A 83 -7.05 -19.11 -11.12
CA GLU A 83 -6.16 -19.08 -12.27
C GLU A 83 -4.74 -19.50 -11.86
N ILE A 84 -4.25 -19.00 -10.71
CA ILE A 84 -2.98 -19.40 -10.11
C ILE A 84 -3.22 -19.90 -8.68
N GLU A 85 -3.29 -21.22 -8.51
CA GLU A 85 -3.60 -21.87 -7.21
C GLU A 85 -2.62 -21.47 -6.09
N ASP A 86 -1.35 -21.25 -6.43
CA ASP A 86 -0.30 -20.91 -5.47
C ASP A 86 -0.36 -19.46 -4.98
N GLU A 87 -1.24 -18.62 -5.54
CA GLU A 87 -1.36 -17.18 -5.23
C GLU A 87 -2.78 -16.77 -4.83
N GLN A 88 -3.82 -17.52 -5.21
CA GLN A 88 -5.22 -17.17 -4.90
C GLN A 88 -5.76 -17.90 -3.67
N GLY A 89 -4.96 -17.95 -2.61
CA GLY A 89 -5.27 -18.63 -1.36
C GLY A 89 -5.27 -17.72 -0.15
N VAL A 90 -5.71 -18.30 0.97
CA VAL A 90 -5.85 -17.62 2.26
C VAL A 90 -5.48 -18.56 3.40
N SER A 91 -4.86 -18.02 4.43
CA SER A 91 -4.61 -18.66 5.71
C SER A 91 -5.09 -17.75 6.84
N VAL A 92 -5.53 -18.35 7.94
CA VAL A 92 -6.09 -17.64 9.10
C VAL A 92 -5.44 -18.16 10.37
N CYS A 93 -4.95 -17.25 11.20
CA CYS A 93 -4.47 -17.52 12.54
C CYS A 93 -5.49 -17.00 13.56
N VAL A 94 -5.84 -17.84 14.53
CA VAL A 94 -6.83 -17.54 15.57
C VAL A 94 -6.22 -17.74 16.96
N PRO A 95 -6.58 -16.91 17.97
CA PRO A 95 -6.19 -17.13 19.35
C PRO A 95 -6.62 -18.51 19.86
N GLY A 96 -5.70 -19.23 20.48
CA GLY A 96 -5.91 -20.56 21.05
C GLY A 96 -7.03 -20.58 22.08
N ALA A 97 -7.17 -19.50 22.84
CA ALA A 97 -8.26 -19.30 23.80
C ALA A 97 -9.67 -19.38 23.17
N TYR A 98 -9.84 -19.04 21.90
CA TYR A 98 -11.13 -19.13 21.20
C TYR A 98 -11.45 -20.54 20.70
N VAL A 99 -10.57 -21.53 20.90
CA VAL A 99 -10.68 -22.86 20.31
C VAL A 99 -10.68 -23.93 21.40
N LYS A 100 -11.73 -24.76 21.45
CA LYS A 100 -11.80 -25.94 22.33
C LYS A 100 -10.87 -27.06 21.85
N GLY A 101 -10.78 -27.22 20.53
CA GLY A 101 -9.92 -28.17 19.83
C GLY A 101 -10.38 -28.38 18.39
N ILE A 102 -9.84 -29.39 17.74
CA ILE A 102 -10.17 -29.80 16.37
C ILE A 102 -11.10 -31.01 16.40
N ASP A 103 -12.21 -30.95 15.66
CA ASP A 103 -13.09 -32.07 15.33
C ASP A 103 -12.56 -32.77 14.09
N SER A 104 -11.98 -33.96 14.29
CA SER A 104 -11.29 -34.72 13.25
C SER A 104 -12.17 -35.79 12.60
N ASP A 105 -13.31 -36.13 13.19
CA ASP A 105 -14.22 -37.17 12.71
C ASP A 105 -15.62 -36.66 12.29
N GLY A 106 -15.87 -35.36 12.47
CA GLY A 106 -17.07 -34.65 12.04
C GLY A 106 -18.28 -34.88 12.93
N ASP A 107 -18.08 -35.26 14.20
CA ASP A 107 -19.17 -35.48 15.14
C ASP A 107 -19.65 -34.22 15.90
N GLY A 108 -18.98 -33.09 15.66
CA GLY A 108 -19.25 -31.78 16.25
C GLY A 108 -18.65 -31.61 17.64
N THR A 109 -17.69 -32.45 18.03
CA THR A 109 -16.95 -32.33 19.30
C THR A 109 -15.45 -32.42 19.08
N GLU A 110 -14.67 -31.81 19.98
CA GLU A 110 -13.21 -31.79 19.85
C GLU A 110 -12.59 -33.17 20.12
N ASP A 111 -11.78 -33.64 19.16
CA ASP A 111 -10.98 -34.87 19.27
C ASP A 111 -9.56 -34.57 19.72
N VAL A 112 -8.99 -33.46 19.23
CA VAL A 112 -7.61 -33.05 19.48
C VAL A 112 -7.61 -31.65 20.10
N THR A 113 -7.18 -31.56 21.35
CA THR A 113 -7.04 -30.29 22.06
C THR A 113 -5.66 -29.67 21.81
N ALA A 114 -5.48 -28.40 22.16
CA ALA A 114 -4.18 -27.73 22.14
C ALA A 114 -3.10 -28.48 22.94
N GLU A 115 -3.47 -29.11 24.06
CA GLU A 115 -2.56 -29.93 24.87
C GLU A 115 -2.11 -31.22 24.14
N ASP A 116 -2.94 -31.75 23.24
CA ASP A 116 -2.72 -33.01 22.53
C ASP A 116 -2.04 -32.83 21.16
N ALA A 117 -2.24 -31.68 20.50
CA ALA A 117 -1.78 -31.41 19.14
C ALA A 117 -0.25 -31.35 19.02
N GLY A 118 0.43 -30.80 20.02
CA GLY A 118 1.87 -30.52 19.92
C GLY A 118 2.14 -29.53 18.77
N SER A 119 3.13 -29.85 17.91
CA SER A 119 3.51 -29.03 16.75
C SER A 119 3.14 -29.68 15.40
N ASP A 120 2.40 -30.78 15.41
CA ASP A 120 2.00 -31.49 14.20
C ASP A 120 0.67 -30.90 13.69
N ALA A 121 0.52 -30.79 12.36
CA ALA A 121 -0.72 -30.35 11.74
C ALA A 121 -1.86 -31.37 12.00
N VAL A 122 -3.04 -30.86 12.34
CA VAL A 122 -4.22 -31.67 12.69
C VAL A 122 -5.32 -31.40 11.67
N GLN A 123 -5.73 -32.46 10.96
CA GLN A 123 -6.83 -32.40 10.01
C GLN A 123 -8.19 -32.35 10.72
N GLY A 124 -9.06 -31.42 10.31
CA GLY A 124 -10.42 -31.31 10.84
C GLY A 124 -10.89 -29.87 11.03
N SER A 125 -12.11 -29.71 11.55
CA SER A 125 -12.75 -28.41 11.75
C SER A 125 -12.49 -27.84 13.15
N LEU A 126 -12.41 -26.52 13.29
CA LEU A 126 -12.37 -25.88 14.61
C LEU A 126 -13.66 -26.09 15.39
N ILE A 127 -13.53 -26.37 16.69
CA ILE A 127 -14.62 -26.22 17.66
C ILE A 127 -14.40 -24.93 18.43
N ILE A 128 -15.18 -23.90 18.11
CA ILE A 128 -15.04 -22.55 18.66
C ILE A 128 -15.63 -22.45 20.08
N ASP A 129 -14.96 -21.71 20.96
CA ASP A 129 -15.46 -21.30 22.26
C ASP A 129 -15.91 -19.84 22.27
N TYR A 130 -17.17 -19.59 21.92
CA TYR A 130 -17.77 -18.26 21.94
C TYR A 130 -17.90 -17.63 23.34
N ASP A 131 -17.79 -18.43 24.41
CA ASP A 131 -17.79 -17.93 25.79
C ASP A 131 -16.37 -17.49 26.25
N ALA A 132 -15.33 -17.73 25.45
CA ALA A 132 -13.97 -17.37 25.79
C ALA A 132 -13.71 -15.86 25.60
N GLU A 133 -12.84 -15.31 26.44
CA GLU A 133 -12.44 -13.91 26.42
C GLU A 133 -10.91 -13.82 26.34
N VAL A 134 -10.39 -12.94 25.49
CA VAL A 134 -8.99 -12.51 25.46
C VAL A 134 -8.95 -11.02 25.74
N THR A 135 -8.07 -10.61 26.65
CA THR A 135 -7.82 -9.19 26.93
C THR A 135 -6.50 -8.78 26.28
N SER A 136 -6.54 -7.82 25.37
CA SER A 136 -5.37 -7.25 24.70
C SER A 136 -4.43 -6.62 25.71
N THR A 137 -3.18 -6.40 25.30
CA THR A 137 -2.17 -5.72 26.11
C THR A 137 -2.58 -4.29 26.49
N ASN A 138 -3.45 -3.65 25.69
CA ASN A 138 -3.98 -2.31 25.97
C ASN A 138 -5.27 -2.33 26.81
N GLY A 139 -5.75 -3.51 27.21
CA GLY A 139 -6.85 -3.68 28.16
C GLY A 139 -8.24 -3.78 27.52
N GLN A 140 -8.35 -3.82 26.20
CA GLN A 140 -9.60 -4.12 25.51
C GLN A 140 -9.87 -5.63 25.60
N THR A 141 -11.13 -6.04 25.75
CA THR A 141 -11.50 -7.47 25.85
C THR A 141 -12.37 -7.87 24.68
N TYR A 142 -12.02 -9.01 24.08
CA TYR A 142 -12.65 -9.58 22.90
C TYR A 142 -13.12 -11.00 23.18
N THR A 143 -14.15 -11.40 22.43
CA THR A 143 -14.62 -12.79 22.36
C THR A 143 -14.41 -13.31 20.95
N ALA A 144 -14.61 -14.62 20.75
CA ALA A 144 -14.58 -15.22 19.42
C ALA A 144 -15.62 -14.64 18.43
N GLU A 145 -16.63 -13.89 18.89
CA GLU A 145 -17.62 -13.21 18.03
C GLU A 145 -17.25 -11.75 17.73
N THR A 146 -16.48 -11.11 18.62
CA THR A 146 -16.26 -9.66 18.58
C THR A 146 -14.84 -9.26 18.19
N ALA A 147 -13.92 -10.23 18.09
CA ALA A 147 -12.52 -10.02 17.76
C ALA A 147 -12.35 -9.33 16.38
N PRO A 148 -11.56 -8.24 16.31
CA PRO A 148 -11.12 -7.66 15.05
C PRO A 148 -10.40 -8.68 14.16
N VAL A 149 -10.50 -8.48 12.86
CA VAL A 149 -9.83 -9.30 11.84
C VAL A 149 -8.82 -8.43 11.10
N ILE A 150 -7.53 -8.76 11.20
CA ILE A 150 -6.46 -8.05 10.52
C ILE A 150 -6.19 -8.73 9.17
N LEU A 151 -6.44 -8.01 8.08
CA LEU A 151 -6.17 -8.44 6.71
C LEU A 151 -4.81 -7.88 6.26
N ASN A 152 -3.81 -8.74 6.14
CA ASN A 152 -2.48 -8.34 5.66
C ASN A 152 -2.43 -8.43 4.13
N THR A 153 -2.18 -7.31 3.48
CA THR A 153 -2.05 -7.24 2.01
C THR A 153 -0.59 -7.51 1.60
N GLY A 154 -0.36 -8.56 0.80
CA GLY A 154 0.98 -9.06 0.44
C GLY A 154 1.69 -8.37 -0.74
N ALA A 155 1.11 -7.31 -1.30
CA ALA A 155 1.53 -6.70 -2.58
C ALA A 155 2.74 -5.74 -2.49
N ALA A 156 3.81 -6.13 -1.79
CA ALA A 156 5.02 -5.28 -1.70
C ALA A 156 5.55 -4.96 -3.11
N GLY A 157 5.79 -3.67 -3.39
CA GLY A 157 6.18 -3.19 -4.72
C GLY A 157 5.13 -3.47 -5.82
N TYR A 158 3.86 -3.69 -5.48
CA TYR A 158 2.80 -4.17 -6.39
C TYR A 158 3.06 -5.56 -7.00
N SER A 159 3.95 -6.35 -6.42
CA SER A 159 4.28 -7.69 -6.90
C SER A 159 3.23 -8.73 -6.49
N SER A 160 3.24 -9.86 -7.19
CA SER A 160 2.52 -11.06 -6.75
C SER A 160 3.04 -11.57 -5.42
N SER A 161 2.16 -12.24 -4.67
CA SER A 161 2.49 -12.85 -3.39
C SER A 161 1.98 -14.28 -3.39
N THR A 162 2.91 -15.23 -3.35
CA THR A 162 2.58 -16.63 -3.10
C THR A 162 1.85 -16.78 -1.77
N ASN A 163 0.96 -17.76 -1.70
CA ASN A 163 0.23 -18.10 -0.48
C ASN A 163 1.19 -18.41 0.67
N THR A 164 0.92 -17.82 1.82
CA THR A 164 1.68 -18.05 3.06
C THR A 164 0.75 -18.34 4.22
N GLU A 165 1.27 -19.04 5.23
CA GLU A 165 0.54 -19.25 6.47
C GLU A 165 0.45 -17.94 7.28
N ALA A 166 -0.70 -17.70 7.90
CA ALA A 166 -0.92 -16.52 8.72
C ALA A 166 -0.01 -16.53 9.96
N ALA A 167 0.67 -15.41 10.18
CA ALA A 167 1.52 -15.19 11.35
C ALA A 167 0.69 -15.16 12.64
N THR A 168 1.34 -15.52 13.75
CA THR A 168 0.71 -15.58 15.08
C THR A 168 0.74 -14.26 15.85
N THR A 169 1.28 -13.19 15.23
CA THR A 169 1.65 -11.90 15.86
C THR A 169 0.52 -11.27 16.69
N TYR A 170 -0.73 -11.36 16.22
CA TYR A 170 -1.86 -10.71 16.89
C TYR A 170 -2.71 -11.63 17.78
N ALA A 171 -2.33 -12.90 17.91
CA ALA A 171 -3.09 -13.86 18.71
C ALA A 171 -3.16 -13.45 20.20
N ALA A 172 -2.06 -12.91 20.72
CA ALA A 172 -1.98 -12.42 22.10
C ALA A 172 -2.87 -11.19 22.37
N GLU A 173 -3.16 -10.40 21.32
CA GLU A 173 -4.07 -9.25 21.41
C GLU A 173 -5.55 -9.67 21.30
N GLY A 174 -5.82 -10.94 20.97
CA GLY A 174 -7.16 -11.47 20.78
C GLY A 174 -7.74 -11.25 19.39
N TYR A 175 -6.92 -10.82 18.42
CA TYR A 175 -7.36 -10.60 17.04
C TYR A 175 -7.23 -11.87 16.19
N ILE A 176 -7.99 -11.90 15.10
CA ILE A 176 -7.82 -12.88 14.04
C ILE A 176 -6.86 -12.30 13.01
N ASN A 177 -5.84 -13.06 12.60
CA ASN A 177 -4.88 -12.60 11.60
C ASN A 177 -5.08 -13.35 10.29
N VAL A 178 -5.19 -12.63 9.17
CA VAL A 178 -5.42 -13.20 7.84
C VAL A 178 -4.23 -12.88 6.94
N ALA A 179 -3.65 -13.93 6.35
CA ALA A 179 -2.71 -13.80 5.25
C ALA A 179 -3.41 -14.24 3.96
N CYS A 180 -3.41 -13.38 2.96
CA CYS A 180 -3.89 -13.70 1.62
C CYS A 180 -2.71 -13.66 0.64
N GLY A 181 -2.67 -14.64 -0.28
CA GLY A 181 -1.89 -14.47 -1.49
C GLY A 181 -2.59 -13.50 -2.45
N ASN A 182 -1.88 -13.12 -3.49
CA ASN A 182 -2.45 -12.38 -4.61
C ASN A 182 -1.63 -12.64 -5.87
N ARG A 183 -2.31 -12.63 -7.01
CA ARG A 183 -1.65 -12.39 -8.29
C ARG A 183 -1.09 -10.97 -8.33
N GLY A 184 -0.22 -10.68 -9.27
CA GLY A 184 0.38 -9.37 -9.47
C GLY A 184 1.14 -9.30 -10.79
N LYS A 185 1.88 -8.21 -10.97
CA LYS A 185 2.67 -7.99 -12.18
C LYS A 185 3.58 -9.19 -12.50
N GLN A 186 3.74 -9.44 -13.81
CA GLN A 186 4.56 -10.52 -14.38
C GLN A 186 4.11 -11.95 -14.11
N ASP A 187 3.00 -12.16 -13.41
CA ASP A 187 2.45 -13.51 -13.34
C ASP A 187 2.07 -13.96 -14.74
N THR A 188 2.22 -15.26 -14.98
CA THR A 188 1.93 -15.83 -16.29
C THR A 188 1.23 -17.16 -16.16
N THR A 189 0.32 -17.42 -17.09
CA THR A 189 -0.24 -18.76 -17.30
C THR A 189 0.30 -19.36 -18.59
N GLU A 190 0.37 -20.69 -18.64
CA GLU A 190 0.67 -21.43 -19.87
C GLU A 190 -0.53 -22.27 -20.29
N ASP A 191 -0.96 -22.13 -21.54
CA ASP A 191 -2.02 -22.97 -22.11
C ASP A 191 -1.52 -24.41 -22.40
N GLU A 192 -2.44 -25.32 -22.76
CA GLU A 192 -2.09 -26.72 -23.11
C GLU A 192 -1.09 -26.84 -24.28
N ASP A 193 -1.00 -25.81 -25.13
CA ASP A 193 -0.10 -25.74 -26.27
C ASP A 193 1.28 -25.10 -25.91
N GLY A 194 1.44 -24.62 -24.67
CA GLY A 194 2.66 -24.00 -24.15
C GLY A 194 2.83 -22.53 -24.55
N ASN A 195 1.74 -21.83 -24.88
CA ASN A 195 1.77 -20.38 -25.06
C ASN A 195 1.64 -19.71 -23.69
N THR A 196 2.55 -18.78 -23.41
CA THR A 196 2.56 -17.95 -22.21
C THR A 196 1.68 -16.73 -22.42
N THR A 197 0.81 -16.44 -21.45
CA THR A 197 -0.01 -15.23 -21.38
C THR A 197 0.24 -14.55 -20.04
N TYR A 198 0.47 -13.24 -20.06
CA TYR A 198 0.57 -12.45 -18.84
C TYR A 198 -0.80 -12.40 -18.14
N THR A 199 -0.77 -12.51 -16.83
CA THR A 199 -1.92 -12.41 -15.94
C THR A 199 -1.49 -11.67 -14.68
N GLY A 200 -2.45 -11.35 -13.81
CA GLY A 200 -2.15 -10.69 -12.53
C GLY A 200 -1.98 -9.18 -12.61
N ASP A 201 -2.06 -8.58 -13.80
CA ASP A 201 -2.17 -7.13 -14.01
C ASP A 201 -3.38 -6.56 -13.26
N ALA A 202 -3.37 -5.24 -13.02
CA ALA A 202 -4.48 -4.55 -12.37
C ALA A 202 -5.82 -4.85 -13.09
N PRO A 203 -6.91 -5.16 -12.36
CA PRO A 203 -7.04 -5.06 -10.90
C PRO A 203 -6.85 -6.38 -10.13
N SER A 204 -6.25 -7.42 -10.73
CA SER A 204 -6.27 -8.80 -10.21
C SER A 204 -5.75 -8.94 -8.78
N CYS A 205 -4.66 -8.24 -8.45
CA CYS A 205 -4.08 -8.26 -7.10
C CYS A 205 -5.08 -7.78 -6.03
N LEU A 206 -5.80 -6.68 -6.29
CA LEU A 206 -6.79 -6.14 -5.35
C LEU A 206 -8.03 -7.04 -5.28
N VAL A 207 -8.44 -7.61 -6.42
CA VAL A 207 -9.56 -8.56 -6.51
C VAL A 207 -9.28 -9.81 -5.68
N ASP A 208 -8.07 -10.37 -5.71
CA ASP A 208 -7.71 -11.55 -4.91
C ASP A 208 -7.79 -11.26 -3.40
N GLN A 209 -7.38 -10.07 -2.97
CA GLN A 209 -7.49 -9.62 -1.57
C GLN A 209 -8.95 -9.41 -1.13
N LYS A 210 -9.79 -8.83 -2.00
CA LYS A 210 -11.25 -8.73 -1.81
C LYS A 210 -11.91 -10.09 -1.67
N ASN A 211 -11.54 -11.03 -2.54
CA ASN A 211 -12.02 -12.41 -2.51
C ASN A 211 -11.62 -13.14 -1.23
N ALA A 212 -10.38 -12.95 -0.74
CA ALA A 212 -9.94 -13.49 0.54
C ALA A 212 -10.77 -12.95 1.71
N ALA A 213 -11.07 -11.64 1.73
CA ALA A 213 -11.93 -11.05 2.75
C ALA A 213 -13.35 -11.64 2.72
N ARG A 214 -13.94 -11.81 1.53
CA ARG A 214 -15.24 -12.48 1.36
C ARG A 214 -15.21 -13.91 1.87
N TYR A 215 -14.18 -14.68 1.54
CA TYR A 215 -14.00 -16.06 2.02
C TYR A 215 -13.99 -16.13 3.56
N VAL A 216 -13.20 -15.27 4.21
CA VAL A 216 -13.08 -15.26 5.67
C VAL A 216 -14.40 -14.87 6.31
N LYS A 217 -15.05 -13.79 5.84
CA LYS A 217 -16.35 -13.36 6.37
C LYS A 217 -17.44 -14.41 6.18
N TYR A 218 -17.47 -15.09 5.03
CA TYR A 218 -18.40 -16.19 4.78
C TYR A 218 -18.21 -17.32 5.80
N ASN A 219 -16.96 -17.71 6.07
CA ASN A 219 -16.65 -18.77 7.01
C ASN A 219 -16.82 -18.37 8.48
N ILE A 220 -16.75 -17.08 8.81
CA ILE A 220 -17.19 -16.56 10.11
C ILE A 220 -18.71 -16.72 10.26
N LEU A 221 -19.50 -16.31 9.26
CA LEU A 221 -20.97 -16.42 9.30
C LEU A 221 -21.47 -17.86 9.38
N LEU A 222 -20.74 -18.80 8.77
CA LEU A 222 -21.00 -20.24 8.86
C LEU A 222 -20.64 -20.85 10.23
N GLY A 223 -19.87 -20.14 11.05
CA GLY A 223 -19.35 -20.63 12.33
C GLY A 223 -18.14 -21.57 12.18
N ASN A 224 -17.44 -21.52 11.03
CA ASN A 224 -16.21 -22.28 10.79
C ASN A 224 -14.98 -21.53 11.30
N LEU A 225 -15.04 -20.20 11.37
CA LEU A 225 -13.98 -19.32 11.88
C LEU A 225 -14.53 -18.39 12.97
N PRO A 226 -13.73 -18.05 13.99
CA PRO A 226 -14.04 -16.95 14.91
C PRO A 226 -13.71 -15.60 14.25
N GLY A 227 -14.20 -14.51 14.83
CA GLY A 227 -13.97 -13.13 14.40
C GLY A 227 -15.28 -12.36 14.17
N SER A 228 -15.16 -11.04 14.06
CA SER A 228 -16.25 -10.16 13.65
C SER A 228 -16.21 -9.91 12.14
N VAL A 229 -17.34 -10.06 11.45
CA VAL A 229 -17.46 -9.65 10.04
C VAL A 229 -17.49 -8.13 9.85
N ASP A 230 -17.75 -7.38 10.93
CA ASP A 230 -17.93 -5.93 10.91
C ASP A 230 -16.64 -5.16 11.23
N TYR A 231 -15.60 -5.81 11.78
CA TYR A 231 -14.38 -5.15 12.27
C TYR A 231 -13.12 -5.66 11.56
N PHE A 232 -13.13 -5.56 10.24
CA PHE A 232 -11.96 -5.86 9.39
C PHE A 232 -11.05 -4.64 9.30
N VAL A 233 -9.76 -4.84 9.51
CA VAL A 233 -8.73 -3.80 9.38
C VAL A 233 -7.73 -4.23 8.31
N SER A 234 -7.60 -3.46 7.24
CA SER A 234 -6.55 -3.69 6.24
C SER A 234 -5.23 -3.08 6.68
N THR A 235 -4.12 -3.78 6.41
CA THR A 235 -2.78 -3.26 6.65
C THR A 235 -1.74 -3.82 5.69
N GLY A 236 -0.74 -3.00 5.39
CA GLY A 236 0.37 -3.34 4.49
C GLY A 236 1.40 -2.23 4.43
N GLY A 237 2.58 -2.55 3.89
CA GLY A 237 3.67 -1.60 3.65
C GLY A 237 3.98 -1.43 2.17
N SER A 238 4.39 -0.23 1.75
CA SER A 238 4.76 0.06 0.36
C SER A 238 3.58 -0.17 -0.62
N GLY A 239 3.77 -0.93 -1.70
CA GLY A 239 2.66 -1.41 -2.55
C GLY A 239 1.59 -2.20 -1.77
N GLY A 240 1.96 -2.89 -0.69
CA GLY A 240 1.00 -3.46 0.25
C GLY A 240 0.20 -2.37 0.97
N GLY A 241 0.85 -1.27 1.36
CA GLY A 241 0.16 -0.09 1.92
C GLY A 241 -0.80 0.55 0.93
N ALA A 242 -0.42 0.63 -0.35
CA ALA A 242 -1.32 1.05 -1.42
C ALA A 242 -2.55 0.14 -1.51
N HIS A 243 -2.35 -1.18 -1.50
CA HIS A 243 -3.43 -2.16 -1.51
C HIS A 243 -4.31 -2.12 -0.26
N ALA A 244 -3.74 -1.88 0.93
CA ALA A 244 -4.52 -1.69 2.15
C ALA A 244 -5.43 -0.45 2.06
N THR A 245 -4.91 0.66 1.53
CA THR A 245 -5.67 1.88 1.24
C THR A 245 -6.75 1.64 0.19
N MET A 246 -6.42 1.03 -0.95
CA MET A 246 -7.38 0.74 -2.02
C MET A 246 -8.47 -0.24 -1.58
N PHE A 247 -8.12 -1.28 -0.81
CA PHE A 247 -9.10 -2.22 -0.25
C PHE A 247 -10.14 -1.49 0.60
N ALA A 248 -9.69 -0.60 1.49
CA ALA A 248 -10.59 0.19 2.33
C ALA A 248 -11.39 1.21 1.50
N ALA A 249 -10.72 1.93 0.60
CA ALA A 249 -11.32 2.97 -0.23
C ALA A 249 -12.37 2.44 -1.20
N THR A 250 -12.22 1.21 -1.71
CA THR A 250 -13.07 0.61 -2.76
C THR A 250 -14.12 -0.38 -2.20
N SER A 251 -14.37 -0.35 -0.89
CA SER A 251 -15.26 -1.28 -0.20
C SER A 251 -16.64 -1.40 -0.86
N ASN A 252 -17.02 -2.62 -1.23
CA ASN A 252 -18.28 -2.97 -1.88
C ASN A 252 -18.55 -2.28 -3.23
N ASN A 253 -17.56 -1.67 -3.88
CA ASN A 253 -17.78 -1.01 -5.15
C ASN A 253 -17.96 -2.02 -6.30
N SER A 254 -18.98 -1.81 -7.14
CA SER A 254 -19.35 -2.75 -8.21
C SER A 254 -18.37 -2.80 -9.38
N ASP A 255 -17.47 -1.83 -9.52
CA ASP A 255 -16.43 -1.83 -10.56
C ASP A 255 -15.58 -3.11 -10.50
N TYR A 256 -15.49 -3.74 -9.32
CA TYR A 256 -14.70 -4.96 -9.08
C TYR A 256 -15.49 -6.26 -9.27
N TYR A 257 -16.83 -6.20 -9.33
CA TYR A 257 -17.66 -7.40 -9.20
C TYR A 257 -17.55 -8.36 -10.38
N ASP A 258 -17.33 -7.86 -11.60
CA ASP A 258 -17.16 -8.75 -12.76
C ASP A 258 -15.88 -9.60 -12.62
N TYR A 259 -14.78 -9.03 -12.13
CA TYR A 259 -13.54 -9.76 -11.83
C TYR A 259 -13.72 -10.75 -10.67
N GLU A 260 -14.46 -10.37 -9.62
CA GLU A 260 -14.77 -11.27 -8.49
C GLU A 260 -15.64 -12.46 -8.96
N ILE A 261 -16.62 -12.21 -9.84
CA ILE A 261 -17.47 -13.26 -10.44
C ILE A 261 -16.64 -14.22 -11.29
N GLU A 262 -15.71 -13.71 -12.08
CA GLU A 262 -14.83 -14.53 -12.92
C GLU A 262 -13.99 -15.49 -12.08
N ALA A 263 -13.40 -15.01 -10.99
CA ALA A 263 -12.67 -15.86 -10.04
C ALA A 263 -13.57 -16.85 -9.29
N GLY A 264 -14.89 -16.63 -9.29
CA GLY A 264 -15.84 -17.44 -8.52
C GLY A 264 -15.80 -17.11 -7.03
N ALA A 265 -15.75 -15.81 -6.71
CA ALA A 265 -15.85 -15.31 -5.35
C ALA A 265 -17.19 -15.70 -4.70
N VAL A 266 -17.16 -16.03 -3.42
CA VAL A 266 -18.39 -16.26 -2.66
C VAL A 266 -19.12 -14.94 -2.42
N GLY A 267 -20.45 -14.96 -2.60
CA GLY A 267 -21.30 -13.82 -2.29
C GLY A 267 -21.19 -12.64 -3.26
N VAL A 268 -20.77 -12.85 -4.52
CA VAL A 268 -20.93 -11.88 -5.62
C VAL A 268 -21.43 -12.61 -6.84
N TYR A 269 -22.66 -12.31 -7.26
CA TYR A 269 -23.34 -13.04 -8.33
C TYR A 269 -24.04 -12.08 -9.29
N ARG A 270 -24.05 -12.41 -10.58
CA ARG A 270 -24.74 -11.64 -11.62
C ARG A 270 -26.15 -12.16 -11.87
N ASN A 271 -27.15 -11.30 -11.77
CA ASN A 271 -28.56 -11.62 -11.99
C ASN A 271 -28.92 -11.64 -13.49
N GLU A 272 -30.06 -12.26 -13.84
CA GLU A 272 -30.58 -12.30 -15.22
C GLU A 272 -30.83 -10.92 -15.85
N ASP A 273 -31.02 -9.88 -15.05
CA ASP A 273 -31.23 -8.51 -15.51
C ASP A 273 -29.96 -7.67 -15.60
N GLY A 274 -28.79 -8.28 -15.34
CA GLY A 274 -27.48 -7.65 -15.38
C GLY A 274 -27.07 -6.96 -14.07
N SER A 275 -27.94 -6.91 -13.06
CA SER A 275 -27.58 -6.39 -11.72
C SER A 275 -26.76 -7.41 -10.92
N TYR A 276 -26.06 -6.93 -9.89
CA TYR A 276 -25.33 -7.79 -8.96
C TYR A 276 -26.14 -8.14 -7.71
N SER A 277 -25.82 -9.27 -7.11
CA SER A 277 -26.26 -9.71 -5.79
C SER A 277 -25.03 -9.97 -4.94
N THR A 278 -24.94 -9.34 -3.77
CA THR A 278 -23.85 -9.55 -2.80
C THR A 278 -24.27 -10.42 -1.61
N THR A 279 -25.31 -11.23 -1.78
CA THR A 279 -25.98 -11.94 -0.69
C THR A 279 -25.71 -13.44 -0.72
N VAL A 280 -25.52 -14.03 0.45
CA VAL A 280 -25.51 -15.49 0.69
C VAL A 280 -26.66 -15.89 1.62
N SER A 281 -27.23 -17.08 1.46
CA SER A 281 -28.32 -17.58 2.31
C SER A 281 -27.83 -18.68 3.26
N ILE A 282 -27.62 -18.34 4.53
CA ILE A 282 -27.16 -19.28 5.58
C ILE A 282 -28.33 -19.62 6.50
N ASP A 283 -28.67 -20.90 6.61
CA ASP A 283 -29.79 -21.42 7.42
C ASP A 283 -31.15 -20.73 7.17
N GLY A 284 -31.37 -20.27 5.94
CA GLY A 284 -32.59 -19.56 5.52
C GLY A 284 -32.65 -18.11 5.96
N THR A 285 -31.51 -17.53 6.37
CA THR A 285 -31.32 -16.10 6.60
C THR A 285 -30.36 -15.57 5.54
N ASP A 286 -30.72 -14.44 4.94
CA ASP A 286 -29.91 -13.78 3.92
C ASP A 286 -28.94 -12.80 4.61
N TYR A 287 -27.66 -12.88 4.23
CA TYR A 287 -26.59 -12.01 4.71
C TYR A 287 -25.97 -11.30 3.51
N GLU A 288 -25.83 -9.98 3.58
CA GLU A 288 -25.00 -9.23 2.65
C GLU A 288 -23.54 -9.48 3.03
N LEU A 289 -22.76 -10.03 2.08
CA LEU A 289 -21.36 -10.31 2.25
C LEU A 289 -20.57 -9.15 1.67
N SER A 290 -19.76 -8.53 2.51
CA SER A 290 -18.99 -7.33 2.17
C SER A 290 -17.52 -7.66 1.99
N ASP A 291 -16.86 -7.07 1.00
CA ASP A 291 -15.39 -7.02 0.86
C ASP A 291 -14.80 -5.74 1.45
N GLY A 292 -15.56 -5.01 2.27
CA GLY A 292 -15.18 -3.73 2.84
C GLY A 292 -14.39 -3.80 4.14
N ALA A 293 -13.65 -2.72 4.42
CA ALA A 293 -12.90 -2.52 5.66
C ALA A 293 -13.66 -1.63 6.65
N TRP A 294 -13.52 -1.93 7.94
CA TRP A 294 -13.90 -1.02 9.00
C TRP A 294 -12.83 0.05 9.25
N GLY A 295 -11.55 -0.32 9.13
CA GLY A 295 -10.43 0.58 9.29
C GLY A 295 -9.23 0.20 8.41
N CYS A 296 -8.26 1.10 8.31
CA CYS A 296 -7.04 0.91 7.53
C CYS A 296 -5.82 1.49 8.25
N VAL A 297 -4.73 0.73 8.32
CA VAL A 297 -3.40 1.23 8.69
C VAL A 297 -2.43 0.96 7.55
N ALA A 298 -2.07 2.00 6.80
CA ALA A 298 -1.22 1.89 5.63
C ALA A 298 0.17 2.49 5.89
N TYR A 299 1.22 1.70 5.71
CA TYR A 299 2.61 2.13 5.88
C TYR A 299 3.21 2.48 4.52
N SER A 300 3.71 3.70 4.34
CA SER A 300 4.34 4.21 3.12
C SER A 300 3.55 3.83 1.86
N ALA A 301 2.26 4.14 1.86
CA ALA A 301 1.36 3.72 0.80
C ALA A 301 1.77 4.34 -0.54
N ILE A 302 2.13 3.50 -1.51
CA ILE A 302 2.51 3.94 -2.87
C ILE A 302 1.26 4.24 -3.71
N THR A 303 0.40 5.15 -3.26
CA THR A 303 -0.86 5.54 -3.92
C THR A 303 -1.29 6.95 -3.50
N SER A 304 -2.00 7.74 -4.30
CA SER A 304 -2.49 7.44 -5.64
C SER A 304 -1.42 7.55 -6.72
N LEU A 305 -1.34 6.53 -7.59
CA LEU A 305 -0.41 6.52 -8.72
C LEU A 305 -0.76 7.60 -9.75
N SER A 306 -2.05 7.89 -9.96
CA SER A 306 -2.52 8.84 -11.00
C SER A 306 -1.94 10.25 -10.89
N GLU A 307 -1.49 10.65 -9.71
CA GLU A 307 -0.89 11.96 -9.43
C GLU A 307 0.57 11.88 -8.96
N ALA A 308 1.15 10.67 -8.90
CA ALA A 308 2.39 10.42 -8.17
C ALA A 308 3.61 11.10 -8.82
N ASP A 309 3.72 11.07 -10.15
CA ASP A 309 4.83 11.72 -10.87
C ASP A 309 4.79 13.24 -10.72
N MET A 310 3.60 13.85 -10.86
CA MET A 310 3.39 15.27 -10.61
C MET A 310 3.68 15.66 -9.16
N ALA A 311 3.15 14.93 -8.19
CA ALA A 311 3.33 15.22 -6.77
C ALA A 311 4.78 15.07 -6.31
N MET A 312 5.52 14.10 -6.86
CA MET A 312 6.94 13.91 -6.59
C MET A 312 7.80 14.98 -7.26
N ALA A 313 7.53 15.30 -8.53
CA ALA A 313 8.18 16.41 -9.22
C ALA A 313 7.99 17.73 -8.47
N PHE A 314 6.77 18.01 -8.01
CA PHE A 314 6.45 19.20 -7.23
C PHE A 314 7.23 19.27 -5.91
N GLU A 315 7.28 18.18 -5.16
CA GLU A 315 8.03 18.12 -3.90
C GLU A 315 9.53 18.37 -4.13
N TYR A 316 10.12 17.76 -5.16
CA TYR A 316 11.54 17.95 -5.47
C TYR A 316 11.84 19.34 -6.02
N TYR A 317 10.99 19.85 -6.91
CA TYR A 317 11.19 21.14 -7.56
C TYR A 317 11.03 22.30 -6.59
N MET A 318 10.27 22.18 -5.50
CA MET A 318 10.22 23.24 -4.48
C MET A 318 11.57 23.45 -3.78
N ASP A 319 12.43 22.44 -3.67
CA ASP A 319 13.77 22.62 -3.12
C ASP A 319 14.69 23.33 -4.12
N THR A 320 14.99 24.59 -3.83
CA THR A 320 15.84 25.43 -4.68
C THR A 320 17.28 24.94 -4.81
N ASP A 321 17.73 24.07 -3.89
CA ASP A 321 19.07 23.49 -3.86
C ASP A 321 19.11 22.04 -4.39
N TYR A 322 17.97 21.45 -4.78
CA TYR A 322 17.93 20.09 -5.34
C TYR A 322 18.57 20.03 -6.73
N GLU A 323 19.47 19.07 -6.91
CA GLU A 323 20.17 18.83 -8.18
C GLU A 323 19.56 17.61 -8.88
N PHE A 324 18.75 17.84 -9.91
CA PHE A 324 18.23 16.78 -10.78
C PHE A 324 19.36 16.11 -11.57
N GLY A 325 19.16 14.83 -11.92
CA GLY A 325 20.17 14.04 -12.62
C GLY A 325 20.52 14.57 -14.01
N SER A 326 19.56 15.19 -14.71
CA SER A 326 19.77 15.79 -16.03
C SER A 326 19.00 17.11 -16.21
N SER A 327 19.37 17.87 -17.24
CA SER A 327 18.63 19.06 -17.66
C SER A 327 17.22 18.73 -18.16
N PHE A 328 17.03 17.55 -18.76
CA PHE A 328 15.71 17.05 -19.14
C PHE A 328 14.84 16.83 -17.91
N GLN A 329 15.33 16.10 -16.90
CA GLN A 329 14.60 15.84 -15.66
C GLN A 329 14.26 17.13 -14.92
N SER A 330 15.21 18.07 -14.84
CA SER A 330 14.97 19.38 -14.23
C SER A 330 13.86 20.15 -14.93
N GLN A 331 13.87 20.18 -16.28
CA GLN A 331 12.86 20.89 -17.06
C GLN A 331 11.49 20.19 -16.99
N LEU A 332 11.48 18.86 -16.99
CA LEU A 332 10.27 18.07 -16.84
C LEU A 332 9.65 18.28 -15.45
N ALA A 333 10.47 18.33 -14.39
CA ALA A 333 10.01 18.60 -13.03
C ALA A 333 9.33 19.97 -12.90
N GLU A 334 9.86 21.01 -13.55
CA GLU A 334 9.23 22.34 -13.60
C GLU A 334 7.82 22.25 -14.22
N TYR A 335 7.66 21.60 -15.37
CA TYR A 335 6.36 21.48 -16.02
C TYR A 335 5.37 20.62 -15.25
N LEU A 336 5.82 19.49 -14.69
CA LEU A 336 5.00 18.65 -13.81
C LEU A 336 4.57 19.38 -12.53
N SER A 337 5.41 20.28 -12.01
CA SER A 337 5.08 21.12 -10.85
C SER A 337 3.99 22.15 -11.17
N GLU A 338 4.04 22.73 -12.37
CA GLU A 338 2.96 23.59 -12.87
C GLU A 338 1.65 22.81 -13.02
N GLU A 339 1.69 21.63 -13.65
CA GLU A 339 0.52 20.77 -13.80
C GLU A 339 -0.05 20.32 -12.44
N TYR A 340 0.79 19.97 -11.47
CA TYR A 340 0.34 19.60 -10.12
C TYR A 340 -0.41 20.74 -9.43
N MET A 341 0.12 21.97 -9.52
CA MET A 341 -0.55 23.15 -9.00
C MET A 341 -1.92 23.35 -9.67
N GLU A 342 -2.00 23.20 -11.00
CA GLU A 342 -3.26 23.32 -11.73
C GLU A 342 -4.24 22.23 -11.29
N TYR A 343 -3.80 20.97 -11.24
CA TYR A 343 -4.56 19.82 -10.77
C TYR A 343 -5.19 20.09 -9.38
N ILE A 344 -4.38 20.41 -8.36
CA ILE A 344 -4.87 20.66 -6.99
C ILE A 344 -5.89 21.80 -6.96
N ASN A 345 -5.61 22.89 -7.68
CA ASN A 345 -6.50 24.04 -7.74
C ASN A 345 -7.84 23.72 -8.45
N GLU A 346 -7.83 22.86 -9.47
CA GLU A 346 -9.02 22.43 -10.19
C GLU A 346 -9.92 21.49 -9.38
N GLN A 347 -9.35 20.74 -8.44
CA GLN A 347 -10.13 19.92 -7.50
C GLN A 347 -11.02 20.77 -6.57
N ASN A 348 -10.73 22.07 -6.40
CA ASN A 348 -11.43 22.97 -5.47
C ASN A 348 -11.50 22.38 -4.05
N LEU A 349 -10.37 21.85 -3.57
CA LEU A 349 -10.28 21.23 -2.25
C LEU A 349 -10.58 22.25 -1.15
N SER A 350 -11.15 21.76 -0.04
CA SER A 350 -11.33 22.52 1.19
C SER A 350 -11.24 21.59 2.38
N VAL A 351 -10.89 22.12 3.55
CA VAL A 351 -10.97 21.38 4.82
C VAL A 351 -11.62 22.25 5.89
N THR A 352 -12.28 21.60 6.85
CA THR A 352 -12.61 22.29 8.11
C THR A 352 -11.41 22.24 9.03
N GLU A 353 -11.06 23.35 9.66
CA GLU A 353 -9.95 23.40 10.62
C GLU A 353 -10.14 22.40 11.77
N GLU A 354 -11.39 22.20 12.22
CA GLU A 354 -11.74 21.17 13.22
C GLU A 354 -11.39 19.74 12.77
N SER A 355 -11.52 19.41 11.47
CA SER A 355 -11.27 18.05 10.99
C SER A 355 -9.80 17.71 10.80
N VAL A 356 -8.95 18.73 10.62
CA VAL A 356 -7.49 18.56 10.50
C VAL A 356 -6.75 18.97 11.79
N GLY A 357 -7.42 19.67 12.71
CA GLY A 357 -6.87 20.05 14.01
C GLY A 357 -6.03 21.34 14.03
N PHE A 358 -6.00 22.10 12.94
CA PHE A 358 -5.14 23.29 12.79
C PHE A 358 -5.93 24.57 12.57
N ASP A 359 -5.51 25.67 13.22
CA ASP A 359 -5.92 27.04 12.89
C ASP A 359 -5.07 27.54 11.72
N LEU A 360 -5.48 27.23 10.49
CA LEU A 360 -4.72 27.53 9.27
C LEU A 360 -4.76 29.01 8.92
N ASN A 361 -5.76 29.75 9.41
CA ASN A 361 -5.94 31.16 9.09
C ASN A 361 -5.47 32.13 10.19
N ASP A 362 -4.95 31.59 11.31
CA ASP A 362 -4.39 32.29 12.46
C ASP A 362 -5.38 33.26 13.15
N ASP A 363 -6.69 32.97 13.16
CA ASP A 363 -7.67 33.84 13.83
C ASP A 363 -7.97 33.48 15.30
N GLY A 364 -7.43 32.35 15.76
CA GLY A 364 -7.44 31.88 17.13
C GLY A 364 -8.56 30.89 17.48
N ASP A 365 -9.22 30.31 16.48
CA ASP A 365 -10.10 29.15 16.63
C ASP A 365 -9.95 28.16 15.46
N THR A 366 -10.76 27.10 15.44
CA THR A 366 -10.73 26.04 14.41
C THR A 366 -12.13 25.84 13.82
N GLU A 367 -12.98 26.88 13.82
CA GLU A 367 -14.38 26.79 13.37
C GLU A 367 -14.54 27.07 11.86
N ASP A 368 -13.46 27.42 11.14
CA ASP A 368 -13.52 27.81 9.73
C ASP A 368 -13.40 26.64 8.75
N THR A 369 -13.84 26.91 7.52
CA THR A 369 -13.59 26.06 6.35
C THR A 369 -12.65 26.82 5.42
N ILE A 370 -11.52 26.22 5.12
CA ILE A 370 -10.44 26.82 4.35
C ILE A 370 -10.42 26.20 2.96
N ASP A 371 -10.54 27.06 1.94
CA ASP A 371 -10.29 26.66 0.55
C ASP A 371 -8.78 26.42 0.40
N LEU A 372 -8.40 25.24 -0.07
CA LEU A 372 -7.01 24.84 -0.29
C LEU A 372 -6.60 25.17 -1.72
N SER A 373 -5.49 25.89 -1.86
CA SER A 373 -4.93 26.24 -3.16
C SER A 373 -3.42 26.37 -3.10
N ILE A 374 -2.78 26.08 -4.23
CA ILE A 374 -1.37 26.36 -4.47
C ILE A 374 -1.29 27.69 -5.24
N GLU A 375 -0.52 28.63 -4.70
CA GLU A 375 -0.22 29.94 -5.29
C GLU A 375 1.18 29.95 -5.89
N TYR A 376 1.35 30.66 -7.01
CA TYR A 376 2.65 30.93 -7.62
C TYR A 376 3.01 32.43 -7.62
N ASP A 377 4.11 32.79 -6.98
CA ASP A 377 4.71 34.14 -6.96
C ASP A 377 6.22 34.06 -6.64
N GLU A 378 7.05 34.20 -7.69
CA GLU A 378 8.53 34.15 -7.62
C GLU A 378 9.15 35.12 -6.60
N ASP A 379 8.52 36.28 -6.34
CA ASP A 379 9.05 37.28 -5.41
C ASP A 379 8.61 36.97 -3.96
N LYS A 380 7.40 36.45 -3.77
CA LYS A 380 6.82 36.14 -2.45
C LYS A 380 7.36 34.84 -1.87
N TYR A 381 7.55 33.81 -2.71
CA TYR A 381 7.92 32.45 -2.34
C TYR A 381 9.26 32.04 -2.98
N ALA A 382 10.23 32.94 -2.96
CA ALA A 382 11.50 32.78 -3.66
C ALA A 382 12.36 31.61 -3.15
N ASP A 383 12.10 31.14 -1.93
CA ASP A 383 12.77 30.05 -1.23
C ASP A 383 12.14 28.67 -1.52
N THR A 384 11.06 28.62 -2.31
CA THR A 384 10.35 27.40 -2.69
C THR A 384 10.02 27.40 -4.20
N ASN A 385 10.94 27.94 -5.01
CA ASN A 385 10.79 28.12 -6.46
C ASN A 385 9.48 28.80 -6.90
N GLY A 386 8.93 29.67 -6.06
CA GLY A 386 7.74 30.45 -6.34
C GLY A 386 6.44 29.86 -5.80
N TYR A 387 6.44 28.70 -5.14
CA TYR A 387 5.21 28.04 -4.68
C TYR A 387 4.90 28.28 -3.19
N GLY A 388 3.63 28.57 -2.90
CA GLY A 388 3.08 28.70 -1.54
C GLY A 388 1.57 28.55 -1.54
N GLY A 389 0.87 29.04 -0.51
CA GLY A 389 -0.60 29.05 -0.44
C GLY A 389 -1.17 28.08 0.58
N SER A 390 -2.50 28.10 0.76
CA SER A 390 -3.20 27.42 1.86
C SER A 390 -3.05 25.89 1.85
N TYR A 391 -2.85 25.27 0.68
CA TYR A 391 -2.53 23.85 0.58
C TYR A 391 -1.16 23.53 1.21
N LEU A 392 -0.17 24.39 0.95
CA LEU A 392 1.18 24.27 1.52
C LEU A 392 1.24 24.71 2.99
N ASP A 393 0.33 25.60 3.42
CA ASP A 393 0.16 25.94 4.83
C ASP A 393 -0.34 24.71 5.64
N LEU A 394 -1.28 23.93 5.10
CA LEU A 394 -1.71 22.67 5.70
C LEU A 394 -0.57 21.63 5.74
N TYR A 395 0.15 21.45 4.63
CA TYR A 395 1.34 20.59 4.59
C TYR A 395 2.36 20.95 5.69
N MET A 396 2.61 22.25 5.87
CA MET A 396 3.52 22.73 6.91
C MET A 396 2.99 22.46 8.33
N ALA A 397 1.69 22.67 8.56
CA ALA A 397 1.06 22.42 9.85
C ALA A 397 1.21 20.95 10.25
N GLU A 398 0.96 20.02 9.32
CA GLU A 398 1.15 18.59 9.53
C GLU A 398 2.61 18.22 9.84
N PHE A 399 3.57 18.77 9.10
CA PHE A 399 5.00 18.53 9.36
C PHE A 399 5.42 19.00 10.76
N GLN A 400 4.96 20.19 11.16
CA GLN A 400 5.27 20.76 12.47
C GLN A 400 4.62 19.99 13.60
N GLU A 401 3.36 19.59 13.44
CA GLU A 401 2.63 18.80 14.44
C GLU A 401 3.25 17.42 14.62
N ASN A 402 3.64 16.76 13.53
CA ASN A 402 4.33 15.47 13.61
C ASN A 402 5.68 15.58 14.36
N LEU A 403 6.45 16.66 14.17
CA LEU A 403 7.68 16.87 14.95
C LEU A 403 7.36 17.15 16.41
N GLN A 404 6.37 18.01 16.66
CA GLN A 404 5.93 18.37 18.00
C GLN A 404 5.49 17.11 18.77
N TRP A 405 4.69 16.25 18.14
CA TRP A 405 4.29 14.97 18.67
C TRP A 405 5.49 14.08 19.02
N TYR A 406 6.50 14.01 18.13
CA TYR A 406 7.73 13.28 18.41
C TYR A 406 8.39 13.77 19.70
N LEU A 407 8.63 15.08 19.81
CA LEU A 407 9.30 15.70 20.97
C LEU A 407 8.52 15.47 22.27
N ASP A 408 7.20 15.48 22.22
CA ASP A 408 6.33 15.25 23.37
C ASP A 408 6.29 13.77 23.79
N ASN A 409 6.64 12.84 22.89
CA ASN A 409 6.57 11.39 23.11
C ASN A 409 7.93 10.69 23.27
N LEU A 410 9.05 11.40 23.34
CA LEU A 410 10.39 10.79 23.54
C LEU A 410 10.56 10.07 24.88
N ASP A 411 9.62 10.21 25.82
CA ASP A 411 9.60 9.38 27.02
C ASP A 411 9.23 7.92 26.76
N TYR A 412 8.63 7.63 25.60
CA TYR A 412 8.36 6.28 25.09
C TYR A 412 9.46 5.69 24.22
N ALA A 413 10.60 6.39 24.06
CA ALA A 413 11.74 5.94 23.26
C ALA A 413 12.53 4.81 23.96
N ASP A 414 11.84 3.70 24.26
CA ASP A 414 12.44 2.55 24.94
C ASP A 414 13.54 1.91 24.06
N GLY A 415 14.61 1.46 24.69
CA GLY A 415 15.79 0.91 24.02
C GLY A 415 16.64 1.91 23.21
N TRP A 416 16.23 3.16 23.04
CA TRP A 416 17.03 4.15 22.31
C TRP A 416 18.33 4.48 23.04
N THR A 417 19.38 4.79 22.27
CA THR A 417 20.67 5.24 22.79
C THR A 417 20.77 6.74 22.72
N TRP A 418 21.13 7.39 23.84
CA TRP A 418 21.33 8.85 23.92
C TRP A 418 22.81 9.19 24.08
N PHE A 419 23.24 10.30 23.45
CA PHE A 419 24.64 10.71 23.38
C PHE A 419 24.86 12.12 23.96
N ASP A 420 26.06 12.40 24.48
CA ASP A 420 26.49 13.75 24.86
C ASP A 420 26.90 14.61 23.66
N GLU A 421 27.16 15.90 23.89
CA GLU A 421 27.61 16.86 22.84
C GLU A 421 28.94 16.47 22.18
N ASP A 422 29.75 15.62 22.82
CA ASP A 422 31.02 15.13 22.30
C ASP A 422 30.85 13.79 21.53
N GLY A 423 29.61 13.29 21.40
CA GLY A 423 29.26 12.05 20.69
C GLY A 423 29.49 10.76 21.50
N ASN A 424 29.66 10.85 22.82
CA ASN A 424 29.79 9.67 23.67
C ASN A 424 28.43 9.22 24.20
N ALA A 425 28.15 7.91 24.18
CA ALA A 425 26.95 7.37 24.79
C ALA A 425 26.86 7.75 26.28
N LEU A 426 25.69 8.25 26.69
CA LEU A 426 25.40 8.59 28.08
C LEU A 426 25.40 7.35 28.96
N SER A 427 25.75 7.51 30.24
CA SER A 427 25.58 6.42 31.21
C SER A 427 24.12 6.24 31.63
N ASP A 428 23.77 5.05 32.15
CA ASP A 428 22.45 4.76 32.73
C ASP A 428 22.01 5.81 33.77
N GLU A 429 22.94 6.31 34.59
CA GLU A 429 22.64 7.36 35.59
C GLU A 429 22.30 8.70 34.93
N GLU A 430 22.90 9.01 33.79
CA GLU A 430 22.63 10.22 33.01
C GLU A 430 21.30 10.11 32.27
N VAL A 431 21.02 8.99 31.59
CA VAL A 431 19.72 8.75 30.93
C VAL A 431 18.58 8.74 31.95
N ALA A 432 18.76 8.05 33.08
CA ALA A 432 17.79 8.06 34.17
C ALA A 432 17.60 9.45 34.80
N ALA A 433 18.46 10.42 34.51
CA ALA A 433 18.34 11.80 34.97
C ALA A 433 17.75 12.74 33.92
N MET A 434 17.73 12.36 32.63
CA MET A 434 17.17 13.17 31.55
C MET A 434 15.70 13.51 31.84
N THR A 435 15.37 14.76 31.52
CA THR A 435 14.01 15.27 31.42
C THR A 435 13.50 15.15 29.98
N SER A 436 12.21 15.30 29.77
CA SER A 436 11.63 15.34 28.42
C SER A 436 12.23 16.49 27.58
N GLU A 437 12.56 17.63 28.21
CA GLU A 437 13.26 18.76 27.57
C GLU A 437 14.70 18.39 27.14
N ASP A 438 15.42 17.63 27.97
CA ASP A 438 16.77 17.15 27.63
C ASP A 438 16.73 16.18 26.43
N LYS A 439 15.71 15.31 26.38
CA LYS A 439 15.48 14.39 25.25
C LYS A 439 15.09 15.13 23.98
N ALA A 440 14.18 16.08 24.06
CA ALA A 440 13.78 16.91 22.92
C ALA A 440 14.98 17.67 22.34
N THR A 441 15.80 18.26 23.20
CA THR A 441 17.06 18.92 22.79
C THR A 441 18.01 17.92 22.13
N ALA A 442 18.19 16.73 22.71
CA ALA A 442 19.04 15.69 22.13
C ALA A 442 18.53 15.19 20.78
N PHE A 443 17.21 15.07 20.61
CA PHE A 443 16.59 14.69 19.34
C PHE A 443 16.87 15.72 18.25
N ILE A 444 16.60 17.00 18.53
CA ILE A 444 16.81 18.10 17.57
C ILE A 444 18.29 18.22 17.16
N GLU A 445 19.21 17.92 18.07
CA GLU A 445 20.66 17.93 17.81
C GLU A 445 21.18 16.60 17.21
N GLY A 446 20.30 15.66 16.86
CA GLY A 446 20.68 14.37 16.29
C GLY A 446 21.43 13.43 17.26
N ARG A 447 21.44 13.72 18.56
CA ARG A 447 22.22 13.00 19.59
C ARG A 447 21.51 11.75 20.13
N TYR A 448 20.99 10.93 19.22
CA TYR A 448 20.34 9.67 19.55
C TYR A 448 20.61 8.61 18.47
N ALA A 449 20.33 7.37 18.81
CA ALA A 449 20.17 6.26 17.87
C ALA A 449 18.94 5.45 18.28
N LYS A 450 18.08 5.15 17.31
CA LYS A 450 16.88 4.33 17.54
C LYS A 450 17.30 2.90 17.91
N SER A 451 16.52 2.23 18.76
CA SER A 451 16.77 0.82 19.10
C SER A 451 16.71 -0.06 17.85
N THR A 452 17.70 -0.94 17.66
CA THR A 452 17.65 -2.01 16.64
C THR A 452 17.02 -3.29 17.18
N SER A 453 16.86 -3.42 18.51
CA SER A 453 16.09 -4.52 19.09
C SER A 453 14.61 -4.21 18.98
N SER A 454 13.94 -4.98 18.13
CA SER A 454 12.51 -5.26 18.27
C SER A 454 12.22 -5.56 19.74
N SER A 455 11.15 -4.98 20.27
CA SER A 455 10.68 -5.28 21.61
C SER A 455 10.65 -6.80 21.83
N GLU A 456 11.18 -7.26 22.96
CA GLU A 456 10.91 -8.62 23.46
C GLU A 456 9.38 -8.75 23.68
N GLY A 457 8.68 -9.10 22.61
CA GLY A 457 7.21 -9.08 22.49
C GLY A 457 6.75 -8.13 21.37
N GLY A 458 6.80 -8.59 20.12
CA GLY A 458 6.22 -7.90 18.97
C GLY A 458 7.10 -7.97 17.73
N MET A 459 6.64 -8.70 16.71
CA MET A 459 7.24 -8.84 15.38
C MET A 459 8.45 -9.78 15.24
N GLU A 460 8.31 -11.05 15.65
CA GLU A 460 8.89 -12.16 14.86
C GLU A 460 7.85 -12.58 13.80
N GLY A 461 7.77 -11.77 12.76
CA GLY A 461 6.84 -11.94 11.65
C GLY A 461 7.16 -10.92 10.59
N GLY A 462 8.38 -10.97 10.06
CA GLY A 462 8.71 -10.23 8.85
C GLY A 462 7.64 -10.54 7.80
N MET A 463 7.07 -9.47 7.22
CA MET A 463 6.20 -9.59 6.05
C MET A 463 6.84 -10.54 5.04
N PRO A 464 6.08 -11.49 4.45
CA PRO A 464 6.63 -12.60 3.68
C PRO A 464 7.41 -12.08 2.46
N GLY A 465 8.73 -11.96 2.63
CA GLY A 465 9.66 -11.75 1.54
C GLY A 465 9.85 -13.05 0.76
N GLY A 466 9.56 -13.01 -0.53
CA GLY A 466 9.77 -14.11 -1.46
C GLY A 466 11.19 -14.70 -1.38
N GLY A 467 11.27 -16.02 -1.35
CA GLY A 467 12.53 -16.76 -1.20
C GLY A 467 13.43 -16.70 -2.43
N GLY A 468 14.41 -15.79 -2.44
CA GLY A 468 15.55 -15.82 -3.36
C GLY A 468 16.67 -16.77 -2.88
N LYS A 469 17.03 -17.78 -3.69
CA LYS A 469 18.11 -18.75 -3.40
C LYS A 469 19.52 -18.20 -3.67
N ASP A 470 20.37 -18.38 -2.64
CA ASP A 470 21.81 -18.68 -2.60
C ASP A 470 22.85 -17.82 -3.36
N GLY A 471 23.71 -17.17 -2.56
CA GLY A 471 24.82 -16.32 -2.97
C GLY A 471 26.10 -16.99 -3.47
N ALA A 472 26.99 -16.09 -3.90
CA ALA A 472 28.25 -16.27 -4.63
C ALA A 472 29.36 -17.08 -3.92
N PRO A 473 30.48 -17.33 -4.63
CA PRO A 473 31.75 -17.04 -4.00
C PRO A 473 32.68 -16.15 -4.85
N THR A 474 33.27 -15.22 -4.13
CA THR A 474 34.34 -14.28 -4.46
C THR A 474 35.55 -14.87 -5.21
N GLY A 475 36.06 -14.13 -6.20
CA GLY A 475 37.32 -14.42 -6.88
C GLY A 475 37.85 -13.22 -7.67
N GLU A 476 39.04 -12.74 -7.29
CA GLU A 476 39.79 -11.62 -7.86
C GLU A 476 39.76 -11.50 -9.39
N ALA A 477 39.50 -10.29 -9.89
CA ALA A 477 39.65 -9.92 -11.30
C ALA A 477 41.11 -10.03 -11.79
N PRO A 478 41.32 -10.52 -13.03
CA PRO A 478 42.23 -9.81 -13.91
C PRO A 478 41.72 -9.68 -15.36
N THR A 479 41.65 -8.43 -15.81
CA THR A 479 41.87 -7.90 -17.18
C THR A 479 41.86 -8.88 -18.37
N GLY A 480 40.95 -8.69 -19.32
CA GLY A 480 41.16 -9.12 -20.71
C GLY A 480 39.90 -9.28 -21.58
N GLU A 481 39.76 -8.37 -22.55
CA GLU A 481 39.08 -8.44 -23.86
C GLU A 481 37.99 -9.51 -24.13
N ALA A 482 36.80 -9.05 -24.53
CA ALA A 482 35.70 -9.83 -25.13
C ALA A 482 36.13 -10.59 -26.41
N PRO A 483 35.52 -11.75 -26.70
CA PRO A 483 34.57 -11.78 -27.83
C PRO A 483 33.40 -12.81 -27.76
N THR A 484 32.23 -12.36 -28.25
CA THR A 484 31.22 -13.00 -29.13
C THR A 484 30.80 -14.48 -29.02
N ASP A 485 29.47 -14.67 -29.06
CA ASP A 485 28.64 -15.77 -29.60
C ASP A 485 28.62 -17.15 -28.91
N GLY A 486 27.40 -17.58 -28.53
CA GLY A 486 26.88 -18.91 -28.88
C GLY A 486 26.41 -19.84 -27.75
N GLU A 487 25.10 -20.11 -27.76
CA GLU A 487 24.39 -21.37 -27.40
C GLU A 487 24.33 -21.85 -25.93
N LYS A 488 23.10 -21.85 -25.37
CA LYS A 488 22.64 -22.78 -24.31
C LYS A 488 22.71 -24.24 -24.81
N PRO A 489 22.98 -25.23 -23.95
CA PRO A 489 21.93 -26.24 -23.71
C PRO A 489 21.90 -26.91 -22.31
N THR A 490 20.66 -27.08 -21.81
CA THR A 490 20.04 -28.26 -21.17
C THR A 490 20.65 -29.00 -19.96
N ALA A 491 19.86 -29.00 -18.87
CA ALA A 491 19.31 -30.12 -18.08
C ALA A 491 20.21 -31.07 -17.26
N ASP A 492 19.81 -31.19 -15.98
CA ASP A 492 19.32 -32.42 -15.30
C ASP A 492 20.08 -32.86 -14.01
N ALA A 493 19.27 -33.37 -13.06
CA ALA A 493 19.55 -34.33 -12.00
C ALA A 493 19.89 -33.90 -10.53
N THR A 494 18.84 -33.96 -9.69
CA THR A 494 18.65 -34.78 -8.46
C THR A 494 19.58 -34.70 -7.22
N THR A 495 18.90 -34.78 -6.05
CA THR A 495 19.13 -35.58 -4.80
C THR A 495 19.52 -34.87 -3.49
N GLU A 496 18.58 -34.93 -2.53
CA GLU A 496 18.66 -35.22 -1.07
C GLU A 496 19.63 -34.45 -0.14
N GLY A 497 19.06 -33.81 0.89
CA GLY A 497 19.43 -34.12 2.28
C GLY A 497 19.77 -32.97 3.22
N ASP A 498 18.96 -32.88 4.29
CA ASP A 498 19.30 -32.56 5.69
C ASP A 498 19.11 -31.12 6.20
N SER A 499 18.33 -31.06 7.28
CA SER A 499 17.94 -29.93 8.10
C SER A 499 19.04 -29.53 9.08
N SER A 500 19.30 -28.23 9.26
CA SER A 500 19.43 -27.57 10.56
C SER A 500 19.91 -26.12 10.44
N SER A 501 19.45 -25.32 11.40
CA SER A 501 20.02 -24.09 12.00
C SER A 501 19.75 -22.73 11.33
N THR A 502 18.79 -22.01 11.92
CA THR A 502 18.95 -20.68 12.56
C THR A 502 20.12 -19.84 12.08
N GLU A 503 19.86 -18.77 11.33
CA GLU A 503 20.58 -17.50 11.42
C GLU A 503 19.59 -16.33 11.19
N GLU A 504 19.58 -15.44 12.17
CA GLU A 504 18.83 -14.19 12.28
C GLU A 504 19.15 -13.24 11.12
N ARG A 505 18.13 -12.60 10.54
CA ARG A 505 18.30 -11.48 9.61
C ARG A 505 17.64 -10.24 10.22
N SER A 506 18.47 -9.38 10.78
CA SER A 506 18.18 -7.99 11.10
C SER A 506 18.11 -7.21 9.79
N PHE A 507 17.05 -6.43 9.57
CA PHE A 507 17.05 -5.37 8.56
C PHE A 507 17.85 -4.21 9.12
N ASP A 508 19.09 -4.05 8.66
CA ASP A 508 19.89 -2.87 8.91
C ASP A 508 19.50 -1.79 7.88
N ASN A 509 19.09 -0.62 8.35
CA ASN A 509 18.65 0.51 7.53
C ASN A 509 19.83 1.19 6.78
N SER A 510 21.03 0.61 6.85
CA SER A 510 22.22 1.07 6.13
C SER A 510 22.22 0.71 4.63
N ASP A 511 21.45 -0.29 4.22
CA ASP A 511 21.57 -0.86 2.86
C ASP A 511 20.76 -0.10 1.80
N VAL A 512 19.83 0.78 2.21
CA VAL A 512 19.14 1.71 1.30
C VAL A 512 20.09 2.86 0.88
N ALA A 513 20.99 3.27 1.78
CA ALA A 513 21.96 4.33 1.51
C ALA A 513 23.14 3.89 0.60
N GLU A 514 23.48 2.60 0.56
CA GLU A 514 24.55 2.11 -0.33
C GLU A 514 24.15 2.06 -1.82
N ASN A 515 22.85 2.00 -2.14
CA ASN A 515 22.37 2.08 -3.53
C ASN A 515 22.30 3.52 -4.09
N SER A 516 22.28 4.55 -3.23
CA SER A 516 22.31 5.96 -3.67
C SER A 516 23.73 6.48 -3.97
N ALA A 517 24.77 5.68 -3.75
CA ALA A 517 26.17 6.09 -3.95
C ALA A 517 26.83 5.53 -5.23
N GLY A 518 26.08 4.82 -6.08
CA GLY A 518 26.58 4.17 -7.30
C GLY A 518 26.28 4.96 -8.57
N ASP A 519 27.30 5.21 -9.39
CA ASP A 519 27.24 5.76 -10.76
C ASP A 519 26.66 4.74 -11.78
N THR A 520 25.79 3.83 -11.32
CA THR A 520 25.35 2.62 -12.04
C THR A 520 23.85 2.66 -12.34
N MET A 521 23.54 2.67 -13.65
CA MET A 521 22.22 2.58 -14.27
C MET A 521 21.54 1.21 -14.03
N ASP A 522 21.08 0.92 -12.80
CA ASP A 522 20.14 -0.18 -12.59
C ASP A 522 18.71 0.40 -12.61
N VAL A 523 18.16 0.59 -13.82
CA VAL A 523 16.69 0.54 -13.97
C VAL A 523 16.27 -0.87 -13.55
N GLY A 524 15.45 -0.99 -12.52
CA GLY A 524 15.20 -2.28 -11.92
C GLY A 524 14.48 -3.18 -12.89
N THR A 525 14.95 -4.43 -12.99
CA THR A 525 14.04 -5.50 -13.35
C THR A 525 12.94 -5.58 -12.28
N PRO A 526 11.73 -6.05 -12.58
CA PRO A 526 10.67 -6.19 -11.58
C PRO A 526 11.11 -6.94 -10.30
N ASP A 527 11.96 -7.96 -10.42
CA ASP A 527 12.58 -8.69 -9.30
C ASP A 527 13.58 -7.88 -8.45
N ALA A 528 14.13 -6.79 -8.99
CA ALA A 528 15.21 -6.01 -8.38
C ALA A 528 14.73 -4.85 -7.50
N GLY A 529 13.42 -4.55 -7.51
CA GLY A 529 12.81 -3.54 -6.64
C GLY A 529 13.26 -2.09 -6.86
N THR A 530 13.96 -1.75 -7.95
CA THR A 530 14.44 -0.38 -8.18
C THR A 530 13.68 0.33 -9.32
N THR A 531 13.24 1.56 -9.09
CA THR A 531 12.98 2.53 -10.17
C THR A 531 14.29 3.22 -10.55
N GLN A 532 14.30 3.98 -11.64
CA GLN A 532 15.51 4.71 -12.05
C GLN A 532 15.92 5.70 -10.94
N SER A 533 17.17 5.58 -10.46
CA SER A 533 17.67 6.34 -9.32
C SER A 533 17.75 7.85 -9.61
N ALA A 534 17.42 8.65 -8.60
CA ALA A 534 17.48 10.13 -8.63
C ALA A 534 18.81 10.72 -9.15
N GLY A 535 19.93 10.00 -9.01
CA GLY A 535 21.26 10.44 -9.44
C GLY A 535 21.59 10.21 -10.92
N SER A 536 20.69 9.63 -11.72
CA SER A 536 20.97 9.26 -13.12
C SER A 536 21.01 10.48 -14.05
N SER A 537 22.14 10.68 -14.75
CA SER A 537 22.27 11.73 -15.78
C SER A 537 21.90 11.29 -17.21
N THR A 538 21.45 10.06 -17.37
CA THR A 538 20.88 9.54 -18.62
C THR A 538 19.38 9.42 -18.42
N ASP A 539 18.59 9.95 -19.36
CA ASP A 539 17.13 9.95 -19.26
C ASP A 539 16.57 8.60 -19.69
N SER A 540 17.07 8.06 -20.80
CA SER A 540 16.66 6.76 -21.33
C SER A 540 17.81 6.00 -21.97
N SER A 541 17.85 4.71 -21.71
CA SER A 541 18.72 3.74 -22.37
C SER A 541 18.02 2.96 -23.48
N ASN A 542 16.67 2.87 -23.43
CA ASN A 542 15.87 2.10 -24.38
C ASN A 542 15.50 2.89 -25.64
N TYR A 543 15.30 4.21 -25.52
CA TYR A 543 14.84 5.05 -26.62
C TYR A 543 15.98 5.84 -27.23
N SER A 544 16.14 5.72 -28.56
CA SER A 544 17.20 6.41 -29.30
C SER A 544 16.87 7.87 -29.60
N SER A 545 15.61 8.28 -29.38
CA SER A 545 15.13 9.64 -29.58
C SER A 545 13.85 9.91 -28.79
N TYR A 546 13.61 11.19 -28.47
CA TYR A 546 12.38 11.65 -27.83
C TYR A 546 11.11 11.25 -28.60
N GLU A 547 11.14 11.28 -29.95
CA GLU A 547 10.00 10.90 -30.80
C GLU A 547 9.63 9.43 -30.64
N GLU A 548 10.62 8.54 -30.44
CA GLU A 548 10.40 7.10 -30.23
C GLU A 548 9.80 6.84 -28.84
N MET A 549 10.29 7.54 -27.82
CA MET A 549 9.74 7.49 -26.45
C MET A 549 8.30 7.99 -26.42
N LEU A 550 8.03 9.15 -27.01
CA LEU A 550 6.68 9.72 -27.04
C LEU A 550 5.69 8.82 -27.78
N GLU A 551 6.09 8.18 -28.88
CA GLU A 551 5.23 7.23 -29.61
C GLU A 551 4.88 6.00 -28.75
N ALA A 552 5.75 5.58 -27.83
CA ALA A 552 5.47 4.51 -26.88
C ALA A 552 4.43 4.95 -25.84
N TYR A 553 4.63 6.09 -25.16
CA TYR A 553 3.64 6.65 -24.23
C TYR A 553 2.27 6.83 -24.89
N GLU A 554 2.22 7.41 -26.10
CA GLU A 554 0.97 7.61 -26.83
C GLU A 554 0.25 6.30 -27.16
N SER A 555 1.01 5.26 -27.52
CA SER A 555 0.45 3.95 -27.86
C SER A 555 -0.09 3.22 -26.63
N ASP A 556 0.68 3.21 -25.55
CA ASP A 556 0.36 2.48 -24.32
C ASP A 556 -0.84 3.11 -23.61
N ILE A 557 -0.83 4.44 -23.42
CA ILE A 557 -1.92 5.15 -22.75
C ILE A 557 -3.20 5.07 -23.58
N ALA A 558 -3.13 5.17 -24.92
CA ALA A 558 -4.31 4.98 -25.77
C ALA A 558 -4.90 3.56 -25.62
N SER A 559 -4.06 2.54 -25.41
CA SER A 559 -4.53 1.18 -25.15
C SER A 559 -5.21 1.06 -23.78
N ILE A 560 -4.71 1.75 -22.75
CA ILE A 560 -5.36 1.80 -21.42
C ILE A 560 -6.69 2.54 -21.50
N GLU A 561 -6.77 3.65 -22.24
CA GLU A 561 -7.99 4.43 -22.45
C GLU A 561 -9.08 3.70 -23.22
N GLU A 562 -8.73 2.69 -24.05
CA GLU A 562 -9.71 1.82 -24.70
C GLU A 562 -10.50 0.96 -23.68
N GLY A 563 -9.92 0.75 -22.49
CA GLY A 563 -10.46 -0.04 -21.40
C GLY A 563 -10.17 -1.52 -21.56
N ASP A 564 -10.29 -2.26 -20.45
CA ASP A 564 -10.15 -3.70 -20.43
C ASP A 564 -11.37 -4.43 -21.00
N GLU A 565 -11.46 -5.75 -20.82
CA GLU A 565 -12.58 -6.53 -21.35
C GLU A 565 -13.96 -6.16 -20.77
N TYR A 566 -13.97 -5.56 -19.58
CA TYR A 566 -15.17 -5.04 -18.91
C TYR A 566 -15.43 -3.57 -19.25
N GLY A 567 -14.51 -2.92 -19.98
CA GLY A 567 -14.58 -1.52 -20.39
C GLY A 567 -14.11 -0.55 -19.31
N ASN A 568 -13.36 -1.04 -18.32
CA ASN A 568 -12.81 -0.24 -17.23
C ASN A 568 -11.41 0.26 -17.60
N ASN A 569 -11.09 1.48 -17.17
CA ASN A 569 -9.70 1.96 -17.17
C ASN A 569 -9.02 1.43 -15.90
N ILE A 570 -8.05 0.54 -16.06
CA ILE A 570 -7.37 -0.15 -14.95
C ILE A 570 -6.57 0.79 -14.04
N VAL A 571 -6.11 1.93 -14.55
CA VAL A 571 -5.41 2.96 -13.76
C VAL A 571 -6.39 3.66 -12.83
N GLU A 572 -7.59 3.98 -13.34
CA GLU A 572 -8.66 4.60 -12.55
C GLU A 572 -9.20 3.66 -11.46
N LEU A 573 -9.20 2.34 -11.70
CA LEU A 573 -9.51 1.36 -10.67
C LEU A 573 -8.52 1.45 -9.50
N TYR A 574 -7.23 1.63 -9.79
CA TYR A 574 -6.17 1.71 -8.77
C TYR A 574 -5.97 3.12 -8.18
N ASN A 575 -6.89 4.04 -8.44
CA ASN A 575 -6.89 5.38 -7.85
C ASN A 575 -7.88 5.47 -6.68
N PRO A 576 -7.45 5.35 -5.41
CA PRO A 576 -8.36 5.39 -4.26
C PRO A 576 -9.14 6.72 -4.13
N LEU A 577 -8.62 7.82 -4.69
CA LEU A 577 -9.29 9.13 -4.65
C LEU A 577 -10.61 9.15 -5.44
N ASN A 578 -10.79 8.25 -6.40
CA ASN A 578 -12.06 8.09 -7.12
C ASN A 578 -13.19 7.48 -6.27
N TYR A 579 -12.81 6.78 -5.20
CA TYR A 579 -13.71 5.93 -4.42
C TYR A 579 -14.03 6.53 -3.04
N ILE A 580 -13.09 7.24 -2.42
CA ILE A 580 -13.30 7.89 -1.13
C ILE A 580 -14.45 8.90 -1.22
N GLY A 581 -15.51 8.69 -0.44
CA GLY A 581 -16.70 9.54 -0.45
C GLY A 581 -17.65 9.35 -1.63
N ASN A 582 -17.39 8.37 -2.50
CA ASN A 582 -18.26 8.02 -3.62
C ASN A 582 -19.55 7.35 -3.10
N GLU A 583 -20.71 7.65 -3.70
CA GLU A 583 -22.01 7.15 -3.25
C GLU A 583 -22.21 5.63 -3.46
N ASP A 584 -21.45 5.04 -4.39
CA ASP A 584 -21.49 3.61 -4.72
C ASP A 584 -20.45 2.80 -3.92
N THR A 585 -19.79 3.44 -2.94
CA THR A 585 -18.73 2.81 -2.12
C THR A 585 -19.02 3.01 -0.63
N GLU A 586 -18.62 2.06 0.20
CA GLU A 586 -18.74 2.18 1.66
C GLU A 586 -17.43 2.69 2.27
N ASN A 587 -17.45 3.90 2.84
CA ASN A 587 -16.24 4.42 3.47
C ASN A 587 -15.86 3.60 4.73
N PRO A 588 -14.56 3.38 4.99
CA PRO A 588 -14.13 2.90 6.29
C PRO A 588 -14.49 3.92 7.37
N THR A 589 -14.57 3.48 8.63
CA THR A 589 -14.78 4.39 9.76
C THR A 589 -13.56 5.26 9.98
N TRP A 590 -12.37 4.70 9.77
CA TRP A 590 -11.12 5.39 10.04
C TRP A 590 -9.95 4.93 9.17
N MET A 591 -8.93 5.79 9.05
CA MET A 591 -7.71 5.53 8.31
C MET A 591 -6.49 6.14 9.02
N ARG A 592 -5.41 5.40 9.14
CA ARG A 592 -4.10 5.89 9.59
C ARG A 592 -3.07 5.63 8.50
N ILE A 593 -2.40 6.69 8.07
CA ILE A 593 -1.38 6.64 7.03
C ILE A 593 -0.05 6.97 7.68
N VAL A 594 0.87 6.01 7.73
CA VAL A 594 2.16 6.14 8.41
C VAL A 594 3.26 6.19 7.36
N MET A 595 4.06 7.25 7.32
CA MET A 595 5.14 7.43 6.36
C MET A 595 6.41 7.90 7.06
N GLY A 596 7.56 7.56 6.50
CA GLY A 596 8.82 8.13 6.96
C GLY A 596 8.93 9.56 6.47
N ALA A 597 9.11 10.53 7.36
CA ALA A 597 9.23 11.94 6.97
C ALA A 597 10.43 12.22 6.04
N SER A 598 11.39 11.29 5.97
CA SER A 598 12.56 11.33 5.09
C SER A 598 12.55 10.25 3.99
N GLU A 599 11.45 9.52 3.78
CA GLU A 599 11.40 8.47 2.76
C GLU A 599 11.39 9.03 1.33
N GLY A 600 12.10 8.40 0.39
CA GLY A 600 12.17 8.88 -1.01
C GLY A 600 11.15 8.27 -1.96
N ASP A 601 10.47 7.20 -1.54
CA ASP A 601 9.71 6.31 -2.41
C ASP A 601 8.34 6.88 -2.83
N MET A 602 7.77 7.77 -2.02
CA MET A 602 6.48 8.42 -2.28
C MET A 602 6.47 9.86 -1.77
N SER A 603 5.79 10.73 -2.50
CA SER A 603 5.60 12.12 -2.09
C SER A 603 4.74 12.20 -0.83
N MET A 604 5.10 13.06 0.12
CA MET A 604 4.25 13.30 1.30
C MET A 604 2.90 13.91 0.90
N PHE A 605 2.84 14.62 -0.23
CA PHE A 605 1.59 15.16 -0.77
C PHE A 605 0.57 14.08 -1.13
N SER A 606 1.00 12.88 -1.48
CA SER A 606 0.09 11.76 -1.75
C SER A 606 -0.68 11.35 -0.50
N SER A 607 -0.02 11.28 0.67
CA SER A 607 -0.70 11.04 1.94
C SER A 607 -1.60 12.20 2.37
N LEU A 608 -1.17 13.44 2.10
CA LEU A 608 -1.98 14.63 2.38
C LEU A 608 -3.27 14.63 1.55
N ASN A 609 -3.20 14.27 0.26
CA ASN A 609 -4.37 14.17 -0.61
C ASN A 609 -5.34 13.08 -0.17
N LEU A 610 -4.82 11.91 0.26
CA LEU A 610 -5.63 10.85 0.86
C LEU A 610 -6.34 11.34 2.13
N GLN A 611 -5.64 12.03 3.03
CA GLN A 611 -6.22 12.57 4.26
C GLN A 611 -7.31 13.60 3.94
N ILE A 612 -7.04 14.56 3.05
CA ILE A 612 -8.02 15.58 2.63
C ILE A 612 -9.28 14.92 2.06
N ALA A 613 -9.13 13.93 1.19
CA ALA A 613 -10.26 13.18 0.64
C ALA A 613 -11.04 12.47 1.75
N ALA A 614 -10.34 11.79 2.66
CA ALA A 614 -10.93 11.00 3.74
C ALA A 614 -11.71 11.87 4.74
N VAL A 615 -11.13 12.96 5.25
CA VAL A 615 -11.83 13.85 6.20
C VAL A 615 -13.04 14.53 5.56
N ASN A 616 -12.96 14.90 4.27
CA ASN A 616 -14.10 15.44 3.53
C ASN A 616 -15.21 14.40 3.30
N ALA A 617 -14.85 13.13 3.23
CA ALA A 617 -15.78 12.01 3.17
C ALA A 617 -16.34 11.60 4.54
N GLY A 618 -15.92 12.27 5.63
CA GLY A 618 -16.35 11.99 7.01
C GLY A 618 -15.67 10.77 7.64
N ILE A 619 -14.53 10.36 7.10
CA ILE A 619 -13.65 9.32 7.65
C ILE A 619 -12.74 9.98 8.69
N ASP A 620 -12.54 9.32 9.83
CA ASP A 620 -11.53 9.72 10.81
C ASP A 620 -10.14 9.35 10.30
N ALA A 621 -9.42 10.33 9.76
CA ALA A 621 -8.17 10.12 9.03
C ALA A 621 -7.01 10.90 9.63
N THR A 622 -5.92 10.19 9.95
CA THR A 622 -4.70 10.77 10.50
C THR A 622 -3.50 10.38 9.63
N ILE A 623 -2.61 11.34 9.40
CA ILE A 623 -1.27 11.08 8.84
C ILE A 623 -0.23 11.12 9.95
N GLU A 624 0.74 10.22 9.87
CA GLU A 624 1.88 10.16 10.75
C GLU A 624 3.15 10.19 9.92
N TRP A 625 3.83 11.33 9.92
CA TRP A 625 5.12 11.50 9.28
C TRP A 625 6.23 11.31 10.32
N GLN A 626 6.77 10.10 10.35
CA GLN A 626 7.77 9.68 11.30
C GLN A 626 9.11 10.36 11.04
N TRP A 627 9.51 11.28 11.93
CA TRP A 627 10.78 11.96 11.85
C TRP A 627 11.97 11.01 11.95
N ASP A 628 12.97 11.25 11.09
CA ASP A 628 14.12 10.35 10.90
C ASP A 628 13.68 8.90 10.57
N GLY A 629 12.49 8.76 9.97
CA GLY A 629 11.89 7.52 9.49
C GLY A 629 12.12 7.35 8.00
N GLY A 630 12.50 6.14 7.59
CA GLY A 630 12.63 5.75 6.18
C GLY A 630 11.35 5.11 5.64
N HIS A 631 11.46 4.49 4.47
CA HIS A 631 10.36 3.77 3.82
C HIS A 631 9.87 2.60 4.68
N VAL A 632 8.54 2.44 4.80
CA VAL A 632 7.85 1.51 5.70
C VAL A 632 8.38 1.62 7.13
N PRO A 633 8.15 2.77 7.78
CA PRO A 633 8.74 3.03 9.09
C PRO A 633 8.16 2.06 10.14
N SER A 634 8.98 1.71 11.13
CA SER A 634 8.56 0.84 12.22
C SER A 634 7.53 1.51 13.14
N GLU A 635 6.88 0.70 13.96
CA GLU A 635 6.13 1.20 15.12
C GLU A 635 7.08 1.87 16.12
N VAL A 636 6.78 3.09 16.57
CA VAL A 636 7.69 3.91 17.38
C VAL A 636 6.98 4.57 18.55
N LEU A 637 7.76 4.92 19.58
CA LEU A 637 7.30 5.71 20.73
C LEU A 637 6.04 5.13 21.39
N GLY A 638 5.92 3.79 21.43
CA GLY A 638 4.79 3.10 22.03
C GLY A 638 3.49 3.16 21.22
N GLU A 639 3.53 3.72 20.01
CA GLU A 639 2.48 3.51 19.03
C GLU A 639 2.61 2.12 18.42
N SER A 640 1.49 1.44 18.20
CA SER A 640 1.44 0.17 17.46
C SER A 640 0.12 0.04 16.72
N LEU A 641 0.06 -0.86 15.75
CA LEU A 641 -1.18 -1.23 15.09
C LEU A 641 -2.22 -1.72 16.11
N ALA A 642 -1.80 -2.55 17.06
CA ALA A 642 -2.71 -3.08 18.09
C ALA A 642 -3.26 -1.98 19.01
N LEU A 643 -2.42 -1.04 19.44
CA LEU A 643 -2.89 0.11 20.23
C LEU A 643 -3.95 0.90 19.46
N TYR A 644 -3.68 1.23 18.19
CA TYR A 644 -4.59 2.04 17.39
C TYR A 644 -5.92 1.32 17.13
N VAL A 645 -5.86 0.03 16.76
CA VAL A 645 -7.08 -0.78 16.58
C VAL A 645 -7.91 -0.82 17.87
N ASP A 646 -7.27 -1.00 19.03
CA ASP A 646 -7.95 -0.99 20.33
C ASP A 646 -8.55 0.38 20.68
N GLU A 647 -7.86 1.48 20.38
CA GLU A 647 -8.34 2.85 20.58
C GLU A 647 -9.58 3.13 19.72
N MET A 648 -9.51 2.82 18.41
CA MET A 648 -10.65 2.97 17.50
C MET A 648 -11.81 2.05 17.88
N TYR A 649 -11.52 0.86 18.39
CA TYR A 649 -12.56 -0.06 18.86
C TYR A 649 -13.26 0.54 20.09
N GLY A 650 -12.49 1.06 21.04
CA GLY A 650 -12.98 1.74 22.23
C GLY A 650 -13.79 3.01 21.95
N GLU A 651 -13.51 3.68 20.85
CA GLU A 651 -14.21 4.88 20.39
C GLU A 651 -15.51 4.58 19.63
N TYR A 652 -15.44 3.71 18.63
CA TYR A 652 -16.52 3.52 17.66
C TYR A 652 -17.45 2.35 17.97
N VAL A 653 -17.05 1.39 18.83
CA VAL A 653 -17.87 0.22 19.16
C VAL A 653 -18.65 0.43 20.46
N GLU A 654 -19.99 0.39 20.36
CA GLU A 654 -20.86 0.61 21.51
C GLU A 654 -20.61 -0.44 22.62
N GLY A 655 -20.20 0.03 23.80
CA GLY A 655 -19.98 -0.81 24.98
C GLY A 655 -18.56 -1.36 25.09
N ALA A 656 -17.67 -1.06 24.15
CA ALA A 656 -16.24 -1.31 24.29
C ALA A 656 -15.60 -0.49 25.42
N THR A 657 -14.41 -0.89 25.84
CA THR A 657 -13.64 -0.16 26.85
C THR A 657 -12.88 0.94 26.12
N THR A 658 -13.00 2.19 26.57
CA THR A 658 -12.14 3.25 26.05
C THR A 658 -10.70 2.93 26.39
N VAL A 659 -9.89 2.73 25.36
CA VAL A 659 -8.45 2.54 25.47
C VAL A 659 -7.76 3.89 25.33
N THR A 660 -6.67 4.05 26.07
CA THR A 660 -5.76 5.18 25.95
C THR A 660 -4.36 4.64 26.11
N LYS A 661 -3.42 5.12 25.30
CA LYS A 661 -1.99 4.85 25.48
C LYS A 661 -1.54 4.92 26.95
N SER A 662 -0.86 3.88 27.40
CA SER A 662 -0.36 3.77 28.78
C SER A 662 0.69 4.83 29.07
N GLU A 663 0.82 5.28 30.32
CA GLU A 663 1.88 6.24 30.70
C GLU A 663 3.28 5.67 30.42
N ALA A 664 4.16 6.49 29.83
CA ALA A 664 5.55 6.13 29.57
C ALA A 664 6.26 5.64 30.84
N THR A 665 6.98 4.52 30.71
CA THR A 665 7.89 4.09 31.77
C THR A 665 9.21 4.82 31.61
N LYS A 666 9.72 5.37 32.71
CA LYS A 666 11.01 6.06 32.68
C LYS A 666 12.13 5.10 32.27
N GLN A 667 12.82 5.42 31.17
CA GLN A 667 14.04 4.75 30.76
C GLN A 667 15.12 4.87 31.86
N THR A 668 15.64 3.74 32.32
CA THR A 668 16.68 3.67 33.37
C THR A 668 18.01 3.13 32.89
N GLU A 669 18.04 2.53 31.71
CA GLU A 669 19.24 1.98 31.07
C GLU A 669 19.34 2.62 29.68
N ASN A 670 20.55 3.04 29.29
CA ASN A 670 20.75 3.55 27.94
C ASN A 670 20.75 2.38 26.93
N GLY A 671 20.46 2.66 25.67
CA GLY A 671 20.69 1.69 24.59
C GLY A 671 22.17 1.38 24.38
N ASP A 672 22.46 0.48 23.43
CA ASP A 672 23.79 -0.10 23.19
C ASP A 672 24.47 0.37 21.90
N ALA A 673 23.91 1.35 21.19
CA ALA A 673 24.51 1.89 19.97
C ALA A 673 25.86 2.57 20.25
N GLU A 674 26.82 2.37 19.34
CA GLU A 674 28.18 2.91 19.51
C GLU A 674 28.29 4.38 19.07
N GLU A 675 27.45 4.82 18.14
CA GLU A 675 27.45 6.17 17.55
C GLU A 675 26.01 6.66 17.31
N ALA A 676 25.82 7.98 17.32
CA ALA A 676 24.52 8.60 17.03
C ALA A 676 24.20 8.49 15.53
N THR A 677 22.94 8.21 15.21
CA THR A 677 22.44 8.11 13.84
C THR A 677 21.41 9.17 13.50
N GLY A 678 20.91 9.90 14.51
CA GLY A 678 19.89 10.92 14.32
C GLY A 678 20.38 12.09 13.47
N THR A 679 19.45 12.63 12.68
CA THR A 679 19.70 13.82 11.86
C THR A 679 19.74 15.09 12.73
N ASP A 680 20.82 15.89 12.64
CA ASP A 680 20.92 17.19 13.33
C ASP A 680 20.12 18.25 12.58
N ILE A 681 18.96 18.61 13.13
CA ILE A 681 18.02 19.59 12.59
C ILE A 681 18.06 20.92 13.37
N SER A 682 18.96 21.06 14.34
CA SER A 682 19.07 22.21 15.25
C SER A 682 19.43 23.53 14.56
N SER A 683 19.93 23.46 13.32
CA SER A 683 20.33 24.65 12.55
C SER A 683 19.17 25.41 11.93
N TRP A 684 18.01 24.76 11.76
CA TRP A 684 16.84 25.31 11.08
C TRP A 684 15.51 25.08 11.84
N VAL A 685 15.44 24.10 12.74
CA VAL A 685 14.31 23.95 13.66
C VAL A 685 14.45 24.87 14.86
N SER A 686 13.39 25.63 15.14
CA SER A 686 13.23 26.34 16.42
C SER A 686 12.23 25.59 17.29
N TYR A 687 12.65 25.19 18.49
CA TYR A 687 11.81 24.57 19.50
C TYR A 687 11.96 25.29 20.84
N ASP A 688 10.83 25.58 21.47
CA ASP A 688 10.77 25.97 22.87
C ASP A 688 9.47 25.45 23.49
N SER A 689 9.57 24.94 24.71
CA SER A 689 8.42 24.33 25.42
C SER A 689 7.20 25.26 25.59
N GLU A 690 7.36 26.59 25.48
CA GLU A 690 6.22 27.53 25.53
C GLU A 690 5.63 27.84 24.15
N ASN A 691 6.39 27.69 23.06
CA ASN A 691 6.04 28.16 21.72
C ASN A 691 5.95 27.05 20.66
N GLY A 692 6.31 25.81 21.02
CA GLY A 692 6.26 24.65 20.14
C GLY A 692 7.40 24.62 19.11
N VAL A 693 7.24 23.71 18.15
CA VAL A 693 8.10 23.57 16.96
C VAL A 693 7.75 24.62 15.90
N SER A 694 8.78 25.13 15.22
CA SER A 694 8.60 25.94 14.00
C SER A 694 9.82 25.83 13.09
N PHE A 695 9.56 25.78 11.79
CA PHE A 695 10.55 25.82 10.70
C PHE A 695 9.86 26.31 9.41
N SER A 696 10.65 26.64 8.38
CA SER A 696 10.11 27.14 7.11
C SER A 696 9.72 26.02 6.14
N LEU A 697 8.92 26.33 5.12
CA LEU A 697 8.61 25.41 4.02
C LEU A 697 9.87 24.97 3.28
N ALA A 698 10.78 25.89 2.99
CA ALA A 698 12.06 25.56 2.37
C ALA A 698 12.87 24.54 3.20
N ASP A 699 12.90 24.69 4.52
CA ASP A 699 13.62 23.74 5.38
C ASP A 699 12.95 22.35 5.41
N ALA A 700 11.62 22.30 5.46
CA ALA A 700 10.87 21.04 5.45
C ALA A 700 11.06 20.28 4.14
N VAL A 701 10.95 20.99 3.01
CA VAL A 701 11.15 20.41 1.68
C VAL A 701 12.60 19.96 1.52
N SER A 702 13.59 20.76 1.95
CA SER A 702 15.01 20.37 1.89
C SER A 702 15.32 19.14 2.76
N TYR A 703 14.71 19.02 3.94
CA TYR A 703 14.79 17.82 4.76
C TYR A 703 14.21 16.61 4.02
N ARG A 704 13.09 16.80 3.33
CA ARG A 704 12.44 15.77 2.52
C ARG A 704 13.31 15.32 1.35
N THR A 705 13.74 16.24 0.50
CA THR A 705 14.50 15.97 -0.73
C THR A 705 15.89 15.40 -0.45
N ALA A 706 16.46 15.62 0.74
CA ALA A 706 17.68 14.94 1.16
C ALA A 706 17.56 13.40 1.16
N GLY A 707 16.35 12.87 1.28
CA GLY A 707 16.02 11.45 1.18
C GLY A 707 15.48 10.99 -0.18
N ALA A 708 15.50 11.84 -1.21
CA ALA A 708 14.99 11.50 -2.54
C ALA A 708 15.67 10.24 -3.12
N SER A 709 14.87 9.28 -3.60
CA SER A 709 15.36 8.01 -4.15
C SER A 709 15.01 7.79 -5.62
N LYS A 710 13.94 8.40 -6.11
CA LYS A 710 13.42 8.25 -7.48
C LYS A 710 13.82 9.41 -8.41
N THR A 711 13.96 9.13 -9.71
CA THR A 711 14.13 10.16 -10.76
C THR A 711 12.81 10.85 -11.13
N ILE A 712 12.84 11.79 -12.09
CA ILE A 712 11.64 12.40 -12.69
C ILE A 712 11.54 11.98 -14.18
N PRO A 713 10.48 11.28 -14.60
CA PRO A 713 9.38 10.74 -13.79
C PRO A 713 9.84 9.57 -12.90
N GLY A 714 9.19 9.40 -11.76
CA GLY A 714 9.54 8.42 -10.73
C GLY A 714 8.70 7.14 -10.73
N PHE A 715 7.49 7.16 -11.32
CA PHE A 715 6.55 6.04 -11.29
C PHE A 715 6.26 5.52 -12.70
N ASP A 716 5.73 6.36 -13.60
CA ASP A 716 5.66 6.06 -15.03
C ASP A 716 7.00 6.36 -15.69
N VAL A 717 7.97 5.47 -15.45
CA VAL A 717 9.37 5.68 -15.78
C VAL A 717 9.57 5.50 -17.29
N ILE A 718 10.37 6.38 -17.90
CA ILE A 718 10.61 6.36 -19.36
C ILE A 718 11.02 4.98 -19.87
N ASP A 719 11.87 4.25 -19.15
CA ASP A 719 12.38 2.93 -19.56
C ASP A 719 11.56 1.74 -18.99
N TYR A 720 10.35 1.99 -18.51
CA TYR A 720 9.49 1.08 -17.73
C TYR A 720 10.10 0.68 -16.37
N GLY A 721 9.48 1.14 -15.28
CA GLY A 721 9.80 0.87 -13.89
C GLY A 721 8.79 -0.04 -13.20
N GLN A 722 8.91 -0.18 -11.88
CA GLN A 722 8.15 -1.15 -11.08
C GLN A 722 6.63 -1.03 -11.24
N GLU A 723 6.11 0.19 -11.26
CA GLU A 723 4.69 0.49 -11.35
C GLU A 723 4.12 0.29 -12.77
N ASP A 724 4.94 0.42 -13.82
CA ASP A 724 4.50 0.24 -15.22
C ASP A 724 4.08 -1.21 -15.54
N TYR A 725 4.69 -2.17 -14.86
CA TYR A 725 4.32 -3.59 -14.98
C TYR A 725 2.98 -3.92 -14.30
N VAL A 726 2.47 -3.04 -13.44
CA VAL A 726 1.15 -3.24 -12.80
C VAL A 726 0.03 -3.07 -13.82
N PHE A 727 0.28 -2.24 -14.83
CA PHE A 727 -0.68 -1.90 -15.86
C PHE A 727 -0.37 -2.61 -17.19
N GLY A 728 0.28 -3.77 -17.15
CA GLY A 728 0.42 -4.66 -18.29
C GLY A 728 -0.92 -5.19 -18.81
N ASP A 729 -0.86 -6.03 -19.84
CA ASP A 729 -1.96 -6.86 -20.31
C ASP A 729 -1.45 -8.19 -20.86
N SER A 730 -2.36 -9.03 -21.33
CA SER A 730 -2.07 -10.36 -21.89
C SER A 730 -1.04 -10.39 -23.04
N ASP A 731 -0.83 -9.26 -23.74
CA ASP A 731 0.09 -9.10 -24.87
C ASP A 731 1.38 -8.32 -24.50
N SER A 732 1.35 -7.45 -23.49
CA SER A 732 2.43 -6.55 -23.06
C SER A 732 2.59 -6.52 -21.53
N ASP A 733 3.75 -6.96 -21.03
CA ASP A 733 4.06 -7.05 -19.57
C ASP A 733 4.13 -5.70 -18.84
N ALA A 734 4.35 -4.61 -19.57
CA ALA A 734 4.39 -3.25 -19.03
C ALA A 734 3.86 -2.26 -20.05
N ARG A 735 3.20 -1.20 -19.58
CA ARG A 735 2.65 -0.10 -20.39
C ARG A 735 2.78 1.21 -19.62
N HIS A 736 3.07 2.30 -20.33
CA HIS A 736 2.93 3.66 -19.77
C HIS A 736 1.47 3.97 -19.49
N TRP A 737 1.19 4.80 -18.48
CA TRP A 737 -0.15 4.96 -17.90
C TRP A 737 -0.47 6.38 -17.37
N ASP A 738 0.53 7.23 -17.13
CA ASP A 738 0.32 8.59 -16.63
C ASP A 738 -0.07 9.55 -17.76
N SER A 739 -1.37 9.84 -17.82
CA SER A 739 -1.95 10.77 -18.79
C SER A 739 -1.49 12.23 -18.61
N TYR A 740 -1.14 12.66 -17.39
CA TYR A 740 -0.64 14.01 -17.13
C TYR A 740 0.79 14.15 -17.65
N LEU A 741 1.64 13.17 -17.36
CA LEU A 741 2.99 13.09 -17.92
C LEU A 741 2.96 13.10 -19.45
N LEU A 742 2.12 12.27 -20.08
CA LEU A 742 1.95 12.29 -21.54
C LEU A 742 1.52 13.68 -22.05
N GLY A 743 0.58 14.34 -21.37
CA GLY A 743 0.15 15.69 -21.70
C GLY A 743 1.31 16.69 -21.75
N ILE A 744 2.18 16.66 -20.73
CA ILE A 744 3.39 17.49 -20.67
C ILE A 744 4.38 17.14 -21.78
N LEU A 745 4.63 15.84 -22.01
CA LEU A 745 5.53 15.38 -23.07
C LEU A 745 5.04 15.82 -24.46
N GLN A 746 3.72 15.88 -24.68
CA GLN A 746 3.14 16.37 -25.93
C GLN A 746 3.21 17.89 -26.06
N GLU A 747 2.83 18.63 -25.02
CA GLU A 747 2.78 20.10 -25.06
C GLU A 747 4.18 20.72 -25.21
N HIS A 748 5.17 20.16 -24.51
CA HIS A 748 6.52 20.70 -24.43
C HIS A 748 7.55 19.94 -25.28
N ALA A 749 7.09 19.14 -26.24
CA ALA A 749 7.95 18.30 -27.09
C ALA A 749 9.11 19.05 -27.76
N ASP A 750 8.88 20.29 -28.22
CA ASP A 750 9.92 21.10 -28.87
C ASP A 750 11.09 21.42 -27.93
N GLU A 751 10.83 21.64 -26.64
CA GLU A 751 11.85 22.00 -25.64
C GLU A 751 12.49 20.76 -25.03
N LEU A 752 11.66 19.79 -24.60
CA LEU A 752 12.12 18.55 -23.98
C LEU A 752 12.94 17.67 -24.94
N SER A 753 12.61 17.65 -26.24
CA SER A 753 13.39 16.87 -27.21
C SER A 753 14.81 17.41 -27.45
N GLU A 754 15.08 18.69 -27.18
CA GLU A 754 16.45 19.24 -27.25
C GLU A 754 17.31 18.82 -26.03
N LEU A 755 16.67 18.49 -24.91
CA LEU A 755 17.33 18.13 -23.65
C LEU A 755 17.47 16.61 -23.47
N PHE A 756 16.56 15.82 -24.06
CA PHE A 756 16.51 14.38 -23.91
C PHE A 756 17.85 13.71 -24.26
N ASN A 757 18.43 13.03 -23.27
CA ASN A 757 19.74 12.37 -23.29
C ASN A 757 20.93 13.31 -23.61
N ALA A 758 20.76 14.63 -23.64
CA ALA A 758 21.80 15.58 -24.04
C ALA A 758 23.01 15.60 -23.09
N ASP A 759 22.79 15.38 -21.80
CA ASP A 759 23.84 15.45 -20.78
C ASP A 759 24.70 14.18 -20.69
N SER A 760 24.17 13.04 -21.14
CA SER A 760 24.85 11.74 -21.22
C SER A 760 26.06 11.73 -22.18
N GLU A 761 26.07 12.61 -23.19
CA GLU A 761 27.16 12.70 -24.17
C GLU A 761 28.41 13.42 -23.63
N SER A 762 28.34 14.02 -22.43
CA SER A 762 29.38 14.91 -21.90
C SER A 762 30.47 14.24 -21.05
N THR A 763 30.27 12.98 -20.64
CA THR A 763 31.16 12.24 -19.73
C THR A 763 32.20 11.33 -20.43
N GLU A 764 32.20 11.24 -21.77
CA GLU A 764 33.18 10.45 -22.54
C GLU A 764 34.51 11.18 -22.91
N GLU A 765 34.82 12.40 -22.41
CA GLU A 765 36.10 13.11 -22.68
C GLU A 765 37.25 12.94 -21.66
#